data_AF-A0AAV4P5E7-F1
#
_entry.id   AF-A0AAV4P5E7-F1
#
_cell.length_a   1.000
_cell.length_b   1.000
_cell.length_c   1.000
_cell.angle_alpha   90.00
_cell.angle_beta   90.00
_cell.angle_gamma   90.00
#
_symmetry.space_group_name_H-M   'P 1'
#
loop_
_entity.id
_entity.type
_entity.pdbx_description
1 polymer ?
#
loop_
_entity_poly.entity_id
_entity_poly.type
_entity_poly.pdbx_seq_one_letter_code
_entity_poly.pdbx_strand_id
1 'polypeptide(L)'
;MEVDSLKGRAEEMVEKVPSVHTLQKQWTLSTDSMLHLKIAISLSDKLNLESSASVLEELLAKKSQGQLKVDSIIQSGEIAMATSSESGKKMISTDMENLTSDFHNLFIEIADLKEELDNICIQLREFKDEYEKVSEWLQVMETDIKAQKTTLKATLEEKEAMVRYCRGVLDELEKGKESIEKLTNSAQGLLASHLDTYIRNQLTIINSRFQVLRNLAKVYVSDKANNSYELHKFYKEKLAESKKWIDSINDKIKKIGKVEGTKANLEKQLNEIQISIETALLQWADYTSSEAKLIEWLSEHEQMLKEVKKTNIPSLTKENVNQRKARLRKANSIVQDIESFEPMIESIQTKAVQLQQGVSPEINEKYQTLVDDSKKYRDHQKHAMDSLQQFMDACADVSKWLSSSREKLSKCAMPSGDREAMKDKTSKIQILQSELGEGLEKLHHATFLGEVVKENAESEEEKCMIDEELLKLQEECELLRANVAEIKVSLDVGLVKWNEYDEQYTKCSEWLLEMEPLVQSYAKPQADLLSKRARLQEFQDHLQTIFDYQIEFDKLNMKAQLLLETYSDSSISNAFTLLSRKYGALVSFSKEVMHQLEQHFQEHQQQQCMFSECIELIDVSRERLNDCERPSSSIDEINAKLSSLKVLSNSMEQAQNKIRYTMELTEKVIANTDSDGMSSIKEDADNLKADFEVLLKDIAATQLKLAERLALVGEFNKTLRQFKVWLEEIESEIEATGKQELNSLIEKKSVLEKYSTILKDLQAHETTAKRLKGDVNEHPTVRDEIMECLEKYNNFLLISQNCTSQLTGEIEELEKFKTAYAAAESWLRDTKLSLHNIGLQADSTAAIEENFLPSVN
;
A
#
# COMPACT_ATOMS: atom_id res chain seq x y z
N MET A 1 -48.49 40.03 21.70
CA MET A 1 -49.03 38.64 21.58
C MET A 1 -48.77 38.02 20.21
N GLU A 2 -49.32 38.51 19.09
CA GLU A 2 -48.98 37.93 17.77
C GLU A 2 -47.51 38.16 17.36
N VAL A 3 -46.93 39.31 17.72
CA VAL A 3 -45.51 39.61 17.45
C VAL A 3 -44.56 38.78 18.33
N ASP A 4 -44.91 38.52 19.58
CA ASP A 4 -44.10 37.71 20.50
C ASP A 4 -44.18 36.21 20.18
N SER A 5 -45.33 35.75 19.67
CA SER A 5 -45.51 34.37 19.20
C SER A 5 -44.76 34.11 17.88
N LEU A 6 -44.72 35.10 16.98
CA LEU A 6 -43.91 35.03 15.76
C LEU A 6 -42.40 35.13 16.06
N LYS A 7 -42.02 35.91 17.07
CA LYS A 7 -40.63 36.02 17.53
C LYS A 7 -40.16 34.73 18.22
N GLY A 8 -40.99 34.12 19.07
CA GLY A 8 -40.71 32.82 19.68
C GLY A 8 -40.62 31.68 18.64
N ARG A 9 -41.50 31.65 17.63
CA ARG A 9 -41.42 30.68 16.52
C ARG A 9 -40.21 30.91 15.60
N ALA A 10 -39.75 32.16 15.45
CA ALA A 10 -38.55 32.48 14.69
C ALA A 10 -37.27 32.09 15.46
N GLU A 11 -37.24 32.30 16.79
CA GLU A 11 -36.14 31.89 17.67
C GLU A 11 -36.03 30.35 17.76
N GLU A 12 -37.16 29.64 17.82
CA GLU A 12 -37.23 28.17 17.83
C GLU A 12 -36.88 27.53 16.47
N MET A 13 -37.11 28.23 15.35
CA MET A 13 -36.62 27.83 14.02
C MET A 13 -35.11 28.05 13.84
N VAL A 14 -34.53 29.05 14.51
CA VAL A 14 -33.08 29.33 14.47
C VAL A 14 -32.29 28.31 15.31
N GLU A 15 -32.87 27.77 16.39
CA GLU A 15 -32.25 26.70 17.19
C GLU A 15 -32.23 25.32 16.51
N LYS A 16 -33.15 25.06 15.56
CA LYS A 16 -33.25 23.78 14.84
C LYS A 16 -32.50 23.71 13.52
N VAL A 17 -31.97 24.83 13.03
CA VAL A 17 -31.06 24.83 11.88
C VAL A 17 -29.66 24.49 12.41
N PRO A 18 -29.06 23.35 12.03
CA PRO A 18 -27.67 23.09 12.41
C PRO A 18 -26.85 24.31 12.00
N SER A 19 -26.07 24.85 12.95
CA SER A 19 -25.31 26.08 12.71
C SER A 19 -24.56 25.98 11.39
N VAL A 20 -24.47 27.07 10.63
CA VAL A 20 -23.70 27.10 9.36
C VAL A 20 -22.31 26.49 9.57
N HIS A 21 -21.73 26.69 10.75
CA HIS A 21 -20.50 26.09 11.22
C HIS A 21 -20.54 24.55 11.35
N THR A 22 -21.65 23.94 11.78
CA THR A 22 -21.83 22.48 11.88
C THR A 22 -21.93 21.83 10.50
N LEU A 23 -22.66 22.46 9.58
CA LEU A 23 -22.79 22.00 8.19
C LEU A 23 -21.48 22.19 7.41
N GLN A 24 -20.78 23.31 7.63
CA GLN A 24 -19.46 23.60 7.08
C GLN A 24 -18.43 22.57 7.57
N LYS A 25 -18.43 22.25 8.87
CA LYS A 25 -17.50 21.30 9.49
C LYS A 25 -17.78 19.85 9.06
N GLN A 26 -19.04 19.45 8.91
CA GLN A 26 -19.38 18.13 8.34
C GLN A 26 -19.00 18.01 6.86
N TRP A 27 -19.16 19.10 6.09
CA TRP A 27 -18.79 19.11 4.68
C TRP A 27 -17.27 19.09 4.51
N THR A 28 -16.53 20.00 5.15
CA THR A 28 -15.06 20.04 5.09
C THR A 28 -14.44 18.75 5.60
N LEU A 29 -14.81 18.22 6.77
CA LEU A 29 -14.23 16.94 7.24
C LEU A 29 -14.54 15.74 6.33
N SER A 30 -15.73 15.70 5.71
CA SER A 30 -16.11 14.58 4.85
C SER A 30 -15.52 14.65 3.45
N THR A 31 -15.37 15.83 2.86
CA THR A 31 -14.75 15.97 1.54
C THR A 31 -13.24 16.03 1.65
N ASP A 32 -12.68 16.79 2.58
CA ASP A 32 -11.24 17.05 2.67
C ASP A 32 -10.47 15.79 3.06
N SER A 33 -10.96 15.02 4.04
CA SER A 33 -10.34 13.74 4.43
C SER A 33 -10.42 12.69 3.33
N MET A 34 -11.54 12.60 2.61
CA MET A 34 -11.73 11.61 1.54
C MET A 34 -10.98 12.00 0.25
N LEU A 35 -10.80 13.30 0.02
CA LEU A 35 -10.10 13.87 -1.14
C LEU A 35 -8.59 13.81 -0.94
N HIS A 36 -8.07 14.19 0.23
CA HIS A 36 -6.66 13.98 0.59
C HIS A 36 -6.27 12.50 0.56
N LEU A 37 -7.14 11.61 1.04
CA LEU A 37 -6.89 10.15 0.99
C LEU A 37 -6.86 9.64 -0.45
N LYS A 38 -7.79 10.09 -1.32
CA LYS A 38 -7.79 9.69 -2.75
C LYS A 38 -6.59 10.24 -3.52
N ILE A 39 -6.21 11.49 -3.27
CA ILE A 39 -5.04 12.12 -3.90
C ILE A 39 -3.75 11.43 -3.43
N ALA A 40 -3.62 11.14 -2.13
CA ALA A 40 -2.47 10.43 -1.56
C ALA A 40 -2.37 8.96 -2.04
N ILE A 41 -3.49 8.25 -2.12
CA ILE A 41 -3.55 6.87 -2.64
C ILE A 41 -3.19 6.82 -4.14
N SER A 42 -3.61 7.82 -4.92
CA SER A 42 -3.34 7.86 -6.36
C SER A 42 -1.89 8.23 -6.68
N LEU A 43 -1.32 9.21 -5.96
CA LEU A 43 0.08 9.62 -6.10
C LEU A 43 1.07 8.55 -5.58
N SER A 44 0.61 7.62 -4.74
CA SER A 44 1.41 6.51 -4.22
C SER A 44 1.73 5.43 -5.27
N ASP A 45 0.94 5.30 -6.34
CA ASP A 45 1.07 4.22 -7.31
C ASP A 45 1.98 4.65 -8.48
N LYS A 46 3.30 4.45 -8.29
CA LYS A 46 4.42 4.98 -9.11
C LYS A 46 4.38 4.71 -10.62
N LEU A 47 3.39 3.98 -11.15
CA LEU A 47 3.29 3.60 -12.57
C LEU A 47 1.94 3.95 -13.22
N ASN A 48 0.97 4.47 -12.45
CA ASN A 48 -0.40 4.76 -12.90
C ASN A 48 -0.71 6.27 -12.83
N LEU A 49 0.19 7.08 -13.41
CA LEU A 49 0.07 8.54 -13.40
C LEU A 49 -1.09 9.04 -14.26
N GLU A 50 -1.38 8.35 -15.37
CA GLU A 50 -2.52 8.67 -16.24
C GLU A 50 -3.88 8.41 -15.55
N SER A 51 -3.98 7.39 -14.67
CA SER A 51 -5.20 7.19 -13.88
C SER A 51 -5.35 8.26 -12.79
N SER A 52 -4.23 8.71 -12.23
CA SER A 52 -4.21 9.80 -11.24
C SER A 52 -4.62 11.14 -11.84
N ALA A 53 -4.18 11.44 -13.06
CA ALA A 53 -4.61 12.62 -13.81
C ALA A 53 -6.12 12.56 -14.15
N SER A 54 -6.62 11.39 -14.52
CA SER A 54 -8.04 11.15 -14.78
C SER A 54 -8.93 11.38 -13.54
N VAL A 55 -8.47 10.98 -12.35
CA VAL A 55 -9.17 11.24 -11.08
C VAL A 55 -9.25 12.75 -10.79
N LEU A 56 -8.15 13.49 -10.97
CA LEU A 56 -8.14 14.95 -10.79
C LEU A 56 -9.06 15.64 -11.81
N GLU A 57 -9.14 15.14 -13.04
CA GLU A 57 -10.05 15.63 -14.06
C GLU A 57 -11.53 15.39 -13.71
N GLU A 58 -11.86 14.22 -13.16
CA GLU A 58 -13.21 13.93 -12.65
C GLU A 58 -13.59 14.84 -11.46
N LEU A 59 -12.63 15.18 -10.61
CA LEU A 59 -12.82 16.13 -9.51
C LEU A 59 -13.07 17.55 -10.02
N LEU A 60 -12.29 18.02 -10.98
CA LEU A 60 -12.51 19.31 -11.63
C LEU A 60 -13.89 19.38 -12.31
N ALA A 61 -14.37 18.28 -12.90
CA ALA A 61 -15.70 18.20 -13.49
C ALA A 61 -16.84 18.40 -12.47
N LYS A 62 -16.60 18.11 -11.19
CA LYS A 62 -17.56 18.31 -10.09
C LYS A 62 -17.60 19.75 -9.56
N LYS A 63 -16.70 20.64 -10.02
CA LYS A 63 -16.65 22.05 -9.59
C LYS A 63 -17.99 22.78 -9.74
N SER A 64 -18.68 22.58 -10.85
CA SER A 64 -20.00 23.21 -11.10
C SER A 64 -21.07 22.75 -10.11
N GLN A 65 -21.09 21.47 -9.76
CA GLN A 65 -22.01 20.92 -8.75
C GLN A 65 -21.67 21.43 -7.34
N GLY A 66 -20.38 21.56 -7.02
CA GLY A 66 -19.92 22.17 -5.78
C GLY A 66 -20.31 23.65 -5.68
N GLN A 67 -20.13 24.41 -6.76
CA GLN A 67 -20.49 25.83 -6.82
C GLN A 67 -21.99 26.05 -6.57
N LEU A 68 -22.87 25.23 -7.16
CA LEU A 68 -24.31 25.31 -6.91
C LEU A 68 -24.67 25.11 -5.42
N LYS A 69 -23.91 24.26 -4.71
CA LYS A 69 -24.10 24.04 -3.27
C LYS A 69 -23.59 25.23 -2.46
N VAL A 70 -22.44 25.79 -2.81
CA VAL A 70 -21.91 27.01 -2.19
C VAL A 70 -22.91 28.17 -2.38
N ASP A 71 -23.42 28.36 -3.60
CA ASP A 71 -24.41 29.41 -3.91
C ASP A 71 -25.71 29.22 -3.10
N SER A 72 -26.17 27.97 -2.92
CA SER A 72 -27.34 27.63 -2.09
C SER A 72 -27.12 27.94 -0.60
N ILE A 73 -25.91 27.70 -0.10
CA ILE A 73 -25.51 28.04 1.28
C ILE A 73 -25.43 29.55 1.44
N ILE A 74 -24.87 30.28 0.47
CA ILE A 74 -24.83 31.75 0.47
C ILE A 74 -26.25 32.30 0.52
N GLN A 75 -27.14 31.81 -0.36
CA GLN A 75 -28.53 32.27 -0.42
C GLN A 75 -29.29 31.97 0.89
N SER A 76 -29.06 30.81 1.49
CA SER A 76 -29.64 30.45 2.80
C SER A 76 -29.06 31.30 3.94
N GLY A 77 -27.77 31.61 3.89
CA GLY A 77 -27.08 32.48 4.84
C GLY A 77 -27.55 33.93 4.76
N GLU A 78 -27.80 34.46 3.55
CA GLU A 78 -28.40 35.79 3.34
C GLU A 78 -29.79 35.91 3.98
N ILE A 79 -30.62 34.86 3.85
CA ILE A 79 -31.94 34.79 4.50
C ILE A 79 -31.78 34.74 6.02
N ALA A 80 -30.85 33.94 6.54
CA ALA A 80 -30.58 33.84 7.97
C ALA A 80 -30.02 35.16 8.56
N MET A 81 -29.25 35.92 7.79
CA MET A 81 -28.76 37.24 8.20
C MET A 81 -29.90 38.25 8.37
N ALA A 82 -30.99 38.15 7.59
CA ALA A 82 -32.11 39.08 7.67
C ALA A 82 -32.88 39.00 9.01
N THR A 83 -32.83 37.85 9.68
CA THR A 83 -33.53 37.59 10.96
C THR A 83 -32.58 37.51 12.16
N SER A 84 -31.27 37.67 11.96
CA SER A 84 -30.25 37.51 13.00
C SER A 84 -29.82 38.83 13.67
N SER A 85 -29.25 38.72 14.87
CA SER A 85 -28.61 39.84 15.59
C SER A 85 -27.38 40.38 14.85
N GLU A 86 -26.94 41.60 15.14
CA GLU A 86 -25.78 42.22 14.46
C GLU A 86 -24.47 41.42 14.63
N SER A 87 -24.34 40.72 15.77
CA SER A 87 -23.24 39.77 16.00
C SER A 87 -23.39 38.49 15.17
N GLY A 88 -24.61 37.95 15.06
CA GLY A 88 -24.92 36.76 14.25
C GLY A 88 -24.72 37.01 12.75
N LYS A 89 -25.11 38.19 12.25
CA LYS A 89 -24.85 38.61 10.87
C LYS A 89 -23.37 38.60 10.52
N LYS A 90 -22.53 39.16 11.40
CA LYS A 90 -21.07 39.13 11.22
C LYS A 90 -20.50 37.71 11.18
N MET A 91 -21.00 36.83 12.05
CA MET A 91 -20.53 35.44 12.11
C MET A 91 -20.90 34.68 10.84
N ILE A 92 -22.18 34.76 10.42
CA ILE A 92 -22.68 34.11 9.20
C ILE A 92 -21.97 34.67 7.95
N SER A 93 -21.75 35.99 7.86
CA SER A 93 -20.99 36.60 6.76
C SER A 93 -19.54 36.09 6.69
N THR A 94 -18.88 35.98 7.84
CA THR A 94 -17.49 35.48 7.92
C THR A 94 -17.43 34.01 7.52
N ASP A 95 -18.37 33.18 7.96
CA ASP A 95 -18.44 31.76 7.61
C ASP A 95 -18.70 31.55 6.11
N MET A 96 -19.56 32.36 5.49
CA MET A 96 -19.81 32.34 4.05
C MET A 96 -18.58 32.77 3.23
N GLU A 97 -17.89 33.84 3.67
CA GLU A 97 -16.65 34.29 3.03
C GLU A 97 -15.55 33.22 3.11
N ASN A 98 -15.36 32.62 4.29
CA ASN A 98 -14.39 31.54 4.49
C ASN A 98 -14.73 30.31 3.64
N LEU A 99 -15.98 29.84 3.66
CA LEU A 99 -16.41 28.70 2.85
C LEU A 99 -16.19 28.92 1.35
N THR A 100 -16.49 30.13 0.87
CA THR A 100 -16.30 30.51 -0.54
C THR A 100 -14.82 30.56 -0.89
N SER A 101 -13.98 31.12 -0.01
CA SER A 101 -12.53 31.17 -0.16
C SER A 101 -11.92 29.76 -0.16
N ASP A 102 -12.27 28.92 0.80
CA ASP A 102 -11.77 27.55 0.94
C ASP A 102 -12.13 26.70 -0.28
N PHE A 103 -13.37 26.81 -0.77
CA PHE A 103 -13.80 26.14 -2.00
C PHE A 103 -12.99 26.61 -3.21
N HIS A 104 -12.74 27.92 -3.33
CA HIS A 104 -11.98 28.45 -4.47
C HIS A 104 -10.53 27.99 -4.43
N ASN A 105 -9.89 28.05 -3.25
CA ASN A 105 -8.52 27.62 -3.02
C ASN A 105 -8.35 26.12 -3.33
N LEU A 106 -9.27 25.28 -2.86
CA LEU A 106 -9.24 23.84 -3.13
C LEU A 106 -9.23 23.53 -4.63
N PHE A 107 -10.08 24.21 -5.41
CA PHE A 107 -10.14 23.98 -6.86
C PHE A 107 -8.98 24.63 -7.63
N ILE A 108 -8.28 25.59 -7.05
CA ILE A 108 -7.00 26.07 -7.57
C ILE A 108 -5.93 25.00 -7.32
N GLU A 109 -5.81 24.50 -6.10
CA GLU A 109 -4.83 23.45 -5.75
C GLU A 109 -5.01 22.17 -6.57
N ILE A 110 -6.25 21.71 -6.79
CA ILE A 110 -6.55 20.56 -7.66
C ILE A 110 -6.13 20.84 -9.11
N ALA A 111 -6.31 22.06 -9.60
CA ALA A 111 -5.93 22.43 -10.96
C ALA A 111 -4.40 22.49 -11.12
N ASP A 112 -3.71 23.11 -10.17
CA ASP A 112 -2.25 23.21 -10.15
C ASP A 112 -1.59 21.82 -10.05
N LEU A 113 -2.11 20.94 -9.18
CA LEU A 113 -1.65 19.55 -9.07
C LEU A 113 -1.88 18.75 -10.35
N LYS A 114 -3.01 18.98 -11.05
CA LYS A 114 -3.27 18.33 -12.33
C LYS A 114 -2.27 18.79 -13.39
N GLU A 115 -2.02 20.08 -13.49
CA GLU A 115 -1.06 20.63 -14.44
C GLU A 115 0.36 20.10 -14.20
N GLU A 116 0.78 20.03 -12.93
CA GLU A 116 2.07 19.43 -12.55
C GLU A 116 2.14 17.94 -12.96
N LEU A 117 1.08 17.18 -12.71
CA LEU A 117 1.01 15.76 -13.04
C LEU A 117 0.98 15.50 -14.56
N ASP A 118 0.25 16.32 -15.33
CA ASP A 118 0.21 16.26 -16.79
C ASP A 118 1.59 16.55 -17.38
N ASN A 119 2.31 17.54 -16.84
CA ASN A 119 3.69 17.86 -17.22
C ASN A 119 4.64 16.68 -16.94
N ILE A 120 4.52 16.02 -15.78
CA ILE A 120 5.30 14.82 -15.46
C ILE A 120 4.96 13.68 -16.42
N CYS A 121 3.69 13.48 -16.77
CA CYS A 121 3.27 12.45 -17.74
C CYS A 121 3.89 12.67 -19.13
N ILE A 122 3.93 13.92 -19.60
CA ILE A 122 4.55 14.29 -20.88
C ILE A 122 6.05 13.99 -20.84
N GLN A 123 6.75 14.47 -19.81
CA GLN A 123 8.19 14.21 -19.64
C GLN A 123 8.51 12.72 -19.54
N LEU A 124 7.66 11.94 -18.86
CA LEU A 124 7.84 10.49 -18.73
C LEU A 124 7.70 9.78 -20.08
N ARG A 125 6.75 10.23 -20.92
CA ARG A 125 6.58 9.71 -22.27
C ARG A 125 7.80 10.01 -23.15
N GLU A 126 8.29 11.24 -23.13
CA GLU A 126 9.49 11.64 -23.86
C GLU A 126 10.73 10.86 -23.40
N PHE A 127 10.90 10.68 -22.09
CA PHE A 127 11.97 9.85 -21.53
C PHE A 127 11.87 8.40 -22.00
N LYS A 128 10.67 7.79 -21.96
CA LYS A 128 10.45 6.41 -22.36
C LYS A 128 10.79 6.20 -23.84
N ASP A 129 10.37 7.11 -24.71
CA ASP A 129 10.66 7.05 -26.15
C ASP A 129 12.17 7.15 -26.43
N GLU A 130 12.88 8.07 -25.75
CA GLU A 130 14.34 8.17 -25.90
C GLU A 130 15.07 6.96 -25.27
N TYR A 131 14.57 6.43 -24.15
CA TYR A 131 15.11 5.24 -23.51
C TYR A 131 15.01 4.02 -24.43
N GLU A 132 13.87 3.82 -25.08
CA GLU A 132 13.64 2.71 -26.01
C GLU A 132 14.56 2.81 -27.23
N LYS A 133 14.69 4.01 -27.84
CA LYS A 133 15.63 4.25 -28.94
C LYS A 133 17.07 3.91 -28.58
N VAL A 134 17.54 4.35 -27.40
CA VAL A 134 18.91 4.07 -26.94
C VAL A 134 19.07 2.58 -26.62
N SER A 135 18.08 1.95 -25.99
CA SER A 135 18.12 0.52 -25.65
C SER A 135 18.19 -0.37 -26.89
N GLU A 136 17.38 -0.07 -27.92
CA GLU A 136 17.41 -0.76 -29.21
C GLU A 136 18.73 -0.55 -29.94
N TRP A 137 19.24 0.68 -29.96
CA TRP A 137 20.55 0.98 -30.55
C TRP A 137 21.68 0.21 -29.86
N LEU A 138 21.69 0.15 -28.52
CA LEU A 138 22.65 -0.66 -27.76
C LEU A 138 22.53 -2.16 -28.07
N GLN A 139 21.31 -2.65 -28.31
CA GLN A 139 21.07 -4.04 -28.72
C GLN A 139 21.67 -4.34 -30.10
N VAL A 140 21.57 -3.41 -31.05
CA VAL A 140 22.20 -3.53 -32.38
C VAL A 140 23.72 -3.59 -32.23
N MET A 141 24.32 -2.65 -31.48
CA MET A 141 25.77 -2.62 -31.23
C MET A 141 26.28 -3.90 -30.55
N GLU A 142 25.55 -4.42 -29.58
CA GLU A 142 25.87 -5.69 -28.93
C GLU A 142 25.89 -6.86 -29.92
N THR A 143 24.96 -6.87 -30.87
CA THR A 143 24.86 -7.89 -31.92
C THR A 143 26.05 -7.81 -32.87
N ASP A 144 26.43 -6.60 -33.31
CA ASP A 144 27.58 -6.39 -34.19
C ASP A 144 28.89 -6.83 -33.55
N ILE A 145 29.12 -6.48 -32.27
CA ILE A 145 30.31 -6.92 -31.52
C ILE A 145 30.33 -8.45 -31.39
N LYS A 146 29.19 -9.08 -31.08
CA LYS A 146 29.09 -10.55 -30.97
C LYS A 146 29.35 -11.25 -32.30
N ALA A 147 28.80 -10.74 -33.41
CA ALA A 147 28.98 -11.30 -34.74
C ALA A 147 30.45 -11.33 -35.17
N GLN A 148 31.21 -10.29 -34.83
CA GLN A 148 32.64 -10.26 -35.15
C GLN A 148 33.46 -11.16 -34.23
N LYS A 149 33.08 -11.33 -32.96
CA LYS A 149 33.81 -12.14 -31.97
C LYS A 149 33.97 -13.62 -32.36
N THR A 150 33.06 -14.15 -33.16
CA THR A 150 32.99 -15.57 -33.57
C THR A 150 33.56 -15.85 -34.96
N THR A 151 33.91 -14.81 -35.74
CA THR A 151 34.31 -14.97 -37.14
C THR A 151 35.83 -15.05 -37.29
N LEU A 152 36.35 -16.22 -37.68
CA LEU A 152 37.78 -16.42 -38.00
C LEU A 152 38.07 -15.99 -39.44
N LYS A 153 39.20 -15.30 -39.66
CA LYS A 153 39.67 -14.83 -40.98
C LYS A 153 41.02 -15.46 -41.33
N ALA A 154 41.17 -15.91 -42.58
CA ALA A 154 42.28 -16.76 -43.01
C ALA A 154 43.44 -15.96 -43.60
N THR A 155 43.16 -14.89 -44.33
CA THR A 155 44.18 -14.07 -45.00
C THR A 155 44.56 -12.81 -44.21
N LEU A 156 45.68 -12.18 -44.57
CA LEU A 156 46.08 -10.92 -43.95
C LEU A 156 45.12 -9.78 -44.33
N GLU A 157 44.66 -9.74 -45.59
CA GLU A 157 43.73 -8.72 -46.09
C GLU A 157 42.35 -8.81 -45.40
N GLU A 158 41.85 -10.02 -45.15
CA GLU A 158 40.58 -10.23 -44.42
C GLU A 158 40.67 -9.82 -42.95
N LYS A 159 41.82 -10.07 -42.30
CA LYS A 159 42.06 -9.63 -40.92
C LYS A 159 42.18 -8.10 -40.82
N GLU A 160 42.76 -7.45 -41.82
CA GLU A 160 42.82 -5.99 -41.88
C GLU A 160 41.42 -5.36 -42.06
N ALA A 161 40.59 -5.94 -42.92
CA ALA A 161 39.21 -5.50 -43.12
C ALA A 161 38.37 -5.66 -41.83
N MET A 162 38.58 -6.74 -41.08
CA MET A 162 37.97 -6.97 -39.77
C MET A 162 38.34 -5.90 -38.74
N VAL A 163 39.63 -5.54 -38.65
CA VAL A 163 40.11 -4.45 -37.77
C VAL A 163 39.44 -3.13 -38.14
N ARG A 164 39.34 -2.80 -39.44
CA ARG A 164 38.64 -1.60 -39.92
C ARG A 164 37.17 -1.57 -39.51
N TYR A 165 36.46 -2.68 -39.68
CA TYR A 165 35.05 -2.78 -39.31
C TYR A 165 34.84 -2.64 -37.80
N CYS A 166 35.62 -3.34 -36.98
CA CYS A 166 35.50 -3.26 -35.51
C CYS A 166 35.83 -1.85 -34.99
N ARG A 167 36.78 -1.15 -35.64
CA ARG A 167 37.09 0.25 -35.33
C ARG A 167 35.93 1.18 -35.68
N GLY A 168 35.21 0.91 -36.78
CA GLY A 168 33.97 1.62 -37.13
C GLY A 168 32.85 1.45 -36.09
N VAL A 169 32.64 0.24 -35.58
CA VAL A 169 31.66 -0.04 -34.50
C VAL A 169 32.04 0.72 -33.21
N LEU A 170 33.33 0.79 -32.88
CA LEU A 170 33.81 1.57 -31.74
C LEU A 170 33.58 3.08 -31.92
N ASP A 171 33.81 3.61 -33.12
CA ASP A 171 33.56 5.02 -33.45
C ASP A 171 32.06 5.37 -33.36
N GLU A 172 31.16 4.47 -33.77
CA GLU A 172 29.72 4.68 -33.59
C GLU A 172 29.29 4.65 -32.11
N LEU A 173 29.88 3.76 -31.31
CA LEU A 173 29.68 3.77 -29.86
C LEU A 173 30.21 5.05 -29.20
N GLU A 174 31.32 5.61 -29.67
CA GLU A 174 31.84 6.89 -29.15
C GLU A 174 30.90 8.06 -29.49
N LYS A 175 30.33 8.09 -30.70
CA LYS A 175 29.32 9.09 -31.11
C LYS A 175 28.02 8.96 -30.32
N GLY A 176 27.59 7.75 -29.99
CA GLY A 176 26.38 7.50 -29.22
C GLY A 176 26.38 8.03 -27.78
N LYS A 177 27.52 8.57 -27.31
CA LYS A 177 27.59 9.33 -26.06
C LYS A 177 26.64 10.54 -26.05
N GLU A 178 26.44 11.17 -27.21
CA GLU A 178 25.48 12.28 -27.36
C GLU A 178 24.03 11.82 -27.12
N SER A 179 23.67 10.62 -27.59
CA SER A 179 22.34 10.03 -27.37
C SER A 179 22.10 9.71 -25.88
N ILE A 180 23.13 9.25 -25.17
CA ILE A 180 23.08 9.00 -23.72
C ILE A 180 22.93 10.32 -22.94
N GLU A 181 23.61 11.37 -23.37
CA GLU A 181 23.50 12.71 -22.76
C GLU A 181 22.11 13.31 -23.01
N LYS A 182 21.55 13.14 -24.22
CA LYS A 182 20.18 13.53 -24.54
C LYS A 182 19.13 12.81 -23.68
N LEU A 183 19.29 11.51 -23.45
CA LEU A 183 18.45 10.74 -22.53
C LEU A 183 18.59 11.19 -21.07
N THR A 184 19.80 11.58 -20.66
CA THR A 184 20.05 12.10 -19.31
C THR A 184 19.38 13.47 -19.12
N ASN A 185 19.37 14.31 -20.15
CA ASN A 185 18.70 15.60 -20.14
C ASN A 185 17.17 15.46 -20.11
N SER A 186 16.59 14.50 -20.85
CA SER A 186 15.13 14.26 -20.80
C SER A 186 14.65 13.73 -19.45
N ALA A 187 15.54 13.10 -18.67
CA ALA A 187 15.25 12.63 -17.32
C ALA A 187 15.27 13.74 -16.24
N GLN A 188 15.82 14.92 -16.54
CA GLN A 188 16.18 15.91 -15.52
C GLN A 188 14.97 16.45 -14.74
N GLY A 189 13.84 16.71 -15.42
CA GLY A 189 12.60 17.11 -14.78
C GLY A 189 11.95 15.98 -13.97
N LEU A 190 12.08 14.73 -14.43
CA LEU A 190 11.53 13.56 -13.74
C LEU A 190 12.31 13.19 -12.47
N LEU A 191 13.61 13.49 -12.41
CA LEU A 191 14.44 13.29 -11.22
C LEU A 191 14.07 14.23 -10.06
N ALA A 192 13.40 15.34 -10.34
CA ALA A 192 12.83 16.22 -9.31
C ALA A 192 11.45 15.76 -8.83
N SER A 193 10.85 14.76 -9.47
CA SER A 193 9.54 14.21 -9.13
C SER A 193 9.63 12.98 -8.23
N HIS A 194 8.48 12.47 -7.81
CA HIS A 194 8.36 11.21 -7.06
C HIS A 194 8.86 9.96 -7.83
N LEU A 195 9.20 10.09 -9.12
CA LEU A 195 9.77 9.04 -9.96
C LEU A 195 11.30 8.93 -9.88
N ASP A 196 11.99 9.77 -9.08
CA ASP A 196 13.46 9.82 -9.00
C ASP A 196 14.11 8.43 -8.94
N THR A 197 13.64 7.57 -8.04
CA THR A 197 14.23 6.23 -7.86
C THR A 197 14.09 5.37 -9.11
N TYR A 198 12.92 5.38 -9.76
CA TYR A 198 12.69 4.61 -10.98
C TYR A 198 13.59 5.10 -12.12
N ILE A 199 13.61 6.41 -12.35
CA ILE A 199 14.37 7.04 -13.44
C ILE A 199 15.88 6.86 -13.23
N ARG A 200 16.36 7.04 -11.99
CA ARG A 200 17.77 6.84 -11.63
C ARG A 200 18.20 5.39 -11.85
N ASN A 201 17.33 4.41 -11.56
CA ASN A 201 17.60 3.00 -11.84
C ASN A 201 17.68 2.74 -13.36
N GLN A 202 16.72 3.24 -14.15
CA GLN A 202 16.73 3.07 -15.60
C GLN A 202 17.98 3.70 -16.25
N LEU A 203 18.35 4.91 -15.84
CA LEU A 203 19.58 5.58 -16.31
C LEU A 203 20.84 4.78 -15.93
N THR A 204 20.89 4.21 -14.73
CA THR A 204 22.03 3.40 -14.27
C THR A 204 22.18 2.14 -15.11
N ILE A 205 21.08 1.46 -15.43
CA ILE A 205 21.07 0.26 -16.28
C ILE A 205 21.56 0.60 -17.69
N ILE A 206 21.02 1.63 -18.34
CA ILE A 206 21.45 2.00 -19.69
C ILE A 206 22.91 2.47 -19.72
N ASN A 207 23.32 3.27 -18.74
CA ASN A 207 24.70 3.78 -18.68
C ASN A 207 25.70 2.65 -18.46
N SER A 208 25.41 1.72 -17.54
CA SER A 208 26.27 0.56 -17.30
C SER A 208 26.36 -0.31 -18.56
N ARG A 209 25.24 -0.58 -19.23
CA ARG A 209 25.21 -1.34 -20.49
C ARG A 209 26.05 -0.68 -21.59
N PHE A 210 25.91 0.64 -21.77
CA PHE A 210 26.71 1.42 -22.70
C PHE A 210 28.21 1.34 -22.38
N GLN A 211 28.61 1.53 -21.12
CA GLN A 211 30.03 1.46 -20.71
C GLN A 211 30.61 0.06 -20.91
N VAL A 212 29.86 -0.99 -20.58
CA VAL A 212 30.30 -2.37 -20.81
C VAL A 212 30.51 -2.63 -22.29
N LEU A 213 29.55 -2.26 -23.16
CA LEU A 213 29.66 -2.46 -24.61
C LEU A 213 30.83 -1.67 -25.21
N ARG A 214 31.00 -0.41 -24.81
CA ARG A 214 32.13 0.43 -25.24
C ARG A 214 33.48 -0.16 -24.84
N ASN A 215 33.62 -0.60 -23.59
CA ASN A 215 34.85 -1.22 -23.11
C ASN A 215 35.11 -2.55 -23.83
N LEU A 216 34.08 -3.36 -24.05
CA LEU A 216 34.17 -4.64 -24.73
C LEU A 216 34.55 -4.46 -26.20
N ALA A 217 33.99 -3.46 -26.89
CA ALA A 217 34.40 -3.06 -28.25
C ALA A 217 35.85 -2.59 -28.29
N LYS A 218 36.25 -1.73 -27.35
CA LYS A 218 37.62 -1.18 -27.26
C LYS A 218 38.67 -2.28 -27.07
N VAL A 219 38.42 -3.18 -26.11
CA VAL A 219 39.29 -4.35 -25.84
C VAL A 219 39.31 -5.31 -27.03
N TYR A 220 38.16 -5.54 -27.67
CA TYR A 220 38.10 -6.43 -28.84
C TYR A 220 38.94 -5.89 -30.01
N VAL A 221 38.85 -4.57 -30.27
CA VAL A 221 39.66 -3.88 -31.27
C VAL A 221 41.15 -3.95 -30.91
N SER A 222 41.54 -3.59 -29.68
CA SER A 222 42.96 -3.52 -29.28
C SER A 222 43.63 -4.88 -29.15
N ASP A 223 43.00 -5.83 -28.45
CA ASP A 223 43.69 -7.02 -27.95
C ASP A 223 43.52 -8.23 -28.86
N LYS A 224 42.41 -8.29 -29.61
CA LYS A 224 42.06 -9.47 -30.40
C LYS A 224 42.14 -9.23 -31.90
N ALA A 225 41.45 -8.21 -32.41
CA ALA A 225 41.47 -7.90 -33.84
C ALA A 225 42.85 -7.38 -34.29
N ASN A 226 43.39 -6.37 -33.58
CA ASN A 226 44.66 -5.74 -33.95
C ASN A 226 45.86 -6.67 -33.71
N ASN A 227 45.88 -7.40 -32.58
CA ASN A 227 46.93 -8.37 -32.30
C ASN A 227 46.95 -9.54 -33.30
N SER A 228 45.78 -10.07 -33.69
CA SER A 228 45.70 -11.14 -34.71
C SER A 228 46.19 -10.70 -36.09
N TYR A 229 45.99 -9.42 -36.43
CA TYR A 229 46.51 -8.80 -37.65
C TYR A 229 48.04 -8.61 -37.56
N GLU A 230 48.55 -7.98 -36.50
CA GLU A 230 49.98 -7.72 -36.31
C GLU A 230 50.80 -9.01 -36.24
N LEU A 231 50.29 -10.06 -35.57
CA LEU A 231 50.98 -11.35 -35.49
C LEU A 231 51.09 -12.04 -36.86
N HIS A 232 50.03 -11.95 -37.69
CA HIS A 232 50.06 -12.51 -39.06
C HIS A 232 50.98 -11.69 -39.97
N LYS A 233 50.99 -10.36 -39.82
CA LYS A 233 51.91 -9.46 -40.53
C LYS A 233 53.37 -9.79 -40.18
N PHE A 234 53.69 -9.90 -38.89
CA PHE A 234 55.01 -10.26 -38.39
C PHE A 234 55.47 -11.64 -38.88
N TYR A 235 54.59 -12.65 -38.87
CA TYR A 235 54.89 -13.97 -39.43
C TYR A 235 55.24 -13.91 -40.92
N LYS A 236 54.49 -13.15 -41.72
CA LYS A 236 54.72 -13.00 -43.16
C LYS A 236 56.06 -12.31 -43.45
N GLU A 237 56.44 -11.33 -42.64
CA GLU A 237 57.74 -10.65 -42.71
C GLU A 237 58.90 -11.60 -42.36
N LYS A 238 58.80 -12.37 -41.26
CA LYS A 238 59.83 -13.33 -40.84
C LYS A 238 60.01 -14.50 -41.79
N LEU A 239 58.93 -14.98 -42.41
CA LEU A 239 58.98 -16.01 -43.45
C LEU A 239 59.81 -15.54 -44.68
N ALA A 240 59.72 -14.24 -45.02
CA ALA A 240 60.48 -13.67 -46.14
C ALA A 240 61.98 -13.52 -45.82
N GLU A 241 62.33 -13.18 -44.57
CA GLU A 241 63.72 -13.11 -44.10
C GLU A 241 64.40 -14.49 -44.08
N SER A 242 63.74 -15.52 -43.53
CA SER A 242 64.28 -16.87 -43.46
C SER A 242 64.54 -17.50 -44.83
N LYS A 243 63.70 -17.21 -45.83
CA LYS A 243 63.93 -17.65 -47.21
C LYS A 243 65.22 -17.08 -47.80
N LYS A 244 65.48 -15.78 -47.59
CA LYS A 244 66.72 -15.11 -48.04
C LYS A 244 67.98 -15.67 -47.38
N TRP A 245 67.88 -16.15 -46.14
CA TRP A 245 69.00 -16.72 -45.40
C TRP A 245 69.40 -18.12 -45.89
N ILE A 246 68.41 -18.96 -46.23
CA ILE A 246 68.65 -20.32 -46.77
C ILE A 246 69.41 -20.25 -48.11
N ASP A 247 69.08 -19.27 -48.96
CA ASP A 247 69.77 -19.06 -50.23
C ASP A 247 71.27 -18.71 -50.03
N SER A 248 71.62 -18.04 -48.92
CA SER A 248 72.99 -17.63 -48.60
C SER A 248 73.89 -18.78 -48.12
N ILE A 249 73.33 -19.79 -47.46
CA ILE A 249 74.09 -20.94 -46.91
C ILE A 249 74.43 -21.95 -48.02
N ASN A 250 73.52 -22.14 -48.97
CA ASN A 250 73.73 -23.03 -50.11
C ASN A 250 74.91 -22.59 -51.01
N ASP A 251 75.24 -21.30 -51.03
CA ASP A 251 76.39 -20.76 -51.76
C ASP A 251 77.74 -21.02 -51.08
N LYS A 252 77.75 -21.18 -49.75
CA LYS A 252 78.99 -21.34 -48.96
C LYS A 252 79.50 -22.78 -48.94
N ILE A 253 78.61 -23.76 -49.04
CA ILE A 253 78.94 -25.20 -49.02
C ILE A 253 79.66 -25.66 -50.29
N LYS A 254 79.57 -24.89 -51.39
CA LYS A 254 80.17 -25.21 -52.69
C LYS A 254 81.71 -25.16 -52.77
N LYS A 255 82.43 -24.75 -51.71
CA LYS A 255 83.76 -24.15 -51.90
C LYS A 255 85.04 -24.87 -51.47
N ILE A 256 85.12 -25.98 -50.71
CA ILE A 256 86.46 -26.47 -50.26
C ILE A 256 86.58 -28.00 -50.10
N GLY A 257 87.65 -28.61 -50.64
CA GLY A 257 88.11 -30.00 -50.37
C GLY A 257 89.58 -30.32 -50.77
N LYS A 258 90.13 -31.41 -50.18
CA LYS A 258 91.34 -32.29 -50.51
C LYS A 258 92.78 -31.76 -50.21
N VAL A 259 93.89 -32.51 -49.90
CA VAL A 259 94.34 -33.95 -49.74
C VAL A 259 95.81 -34.04 -49.13
N GLU A 260 96.30 -35.27 -48.84
CA GLU A 260 97.39 -35.97 -48.06
C GLU A 260 98.93 -35.94 -48.44
N GLY A 261 99.84 -36.60 -47.62
CA GLY A 261 101.03 -37.41 -48.07
C GLY A 261 102.34 -37.54 -47.21
N THR A 262 102.97 -38.75 -47.09
CA THR A 262 104.09 -39.20 -46.18
C THR A 262 105.25 -40.06 -46.82
N LYS A 263 106.34 -40.30 -46.05
CA LYS A 263 107.03 -41.61 -45.74
C LYS A 263 108.38 -42.05 -46.41
N ALA A 264 109.29 -42.51 -45.53
CA ALA A 264 110.14 -43.71 -45.58
C ALA A 264 111.02 -44.05 -46.80
N ASN A 265 112.35 -43.94 -46.64
CA ASN A 265 113.34 -44.95 -47.08
C ASN A 265 114.79 -44.69 -46.62
N LEU A 266 114.99 -44.12 -45.42
CA LEU A 266 116.27 -44.18 -44.68
C LEU A 266 116.22 -45.31 -43.63
N GLU A 267 115.39 -46.32 -43.91
CA GLU A 267 114.75 -47.27 -42.99
C GLU A 267 115.46 -48.64 -42.93
N LYS A 268 116.71 -48.79 -43.42
CA LYS A 268 117.26 -50.16 -43.52
C LYS A 268 118.75 -50.36 -43.25
N GLN A 269 119.59 -49.33 -43.31
CA GLN A 269 121.02 -49.46 -43.01
C GLN A 269 121.40 -48.98 -41.62
N LEU A 270 120.43 -48.37 -40.92
CA LEU A 270 120.51 -48.04 -39.53
C LEU A 270 120.43 -49.33 -38.66
N ASN A 271 119.81 -50.43 -39.16
CA ASN A 271 119.11 -51.53 -38.45
C ASN A 271 119.90 -52.57 -37.62
N GLU A 272 121.24 -52.57 -37.60
CA GLU A 272 121.99 -53.64 -36.90
C GLU A 272 123.08 -53.14 -35.93
N ILE A 273 123.67 -51.97 -36.18
CA ILE A 273 124.33 -51.17 -35.12
C ILE A 273 123.28 -50.37 -34.34
N GLN A 274 122.08 -50.21 -34.93
CA GLN A 274 120.79 -50.15 -34.25
C GLN A 274 120.80 -51.20 -33.13
N ILE A 275 120.51 -52.50 -33.29
CA ILE A 275 120.11 -53.45 -32.21
C ILE A 275 120.81 -53.36 -30.83
N SER A 276 122.11 -53.06 -30.71
CA SER A 276 122.82 -53.02 -29.41
C SER A 276 122.90 -51.64 -28.77
N ILE A 277 123.26 -50.61 -29.55
CA ILE A 277 123.03 -49.22 -29.17
C ILE A 277 121.53 -49.00 -29.08
N GLU A 278 120.69 -49.70 -29.83
CA GLU A 278 119.25 -49.79 -29.71
C GLU A 278 118.83 -50.57 -28.50
N THR A 279 119.55 -51.48 -27.86
CA THR A 279 119.01 -52.08 -26.63
C THR A 279 119.26 -51.13 -25.46
N ALA A 280 120.43 -50.50 -25.40
CA ALA A 280 120.77 -49.50 -24.39
C ALA A 280 120.11 -48.14 -24.65
N LEU A 281 120.14 -47.61 -25.89
CA LEU A 281 119.24 -46.57 -26.38
C LEU A 281 117.80 -47.07 -26.51
N LEU A 282 117.42 -48.35 -26.52
CA LEU A 282 115.98 -48.71 -26.37
C LEU A 282 115.66 -48.52 -24.92
N GLN A 283 116.47 -48.92 -23.96
CA GLN A 283 116.14 -48.67 -22.57
C GLN A 283 116.22 -47.17 -22.24
N TRP A 284 117.18 -46.44 -22.81
CA TRP A 284 117.33 -45.01 -22.65
C TRP A 284 116.36 -44.21 -23.51
N ALA A 285 116.04 -44.62 -24.73
CA ALA A 285 115.01 -44.01 -25.58
C ALA A 285 113.61 -44.53 -25.25
N ASP A 286 113.42 -45.68 -24.60
CA ASP A 286 112.16 -46.10 -23.98
C ASP A 286 111.96 -45.29 -22.71
N TYR A 287 113.00 -45.06 -21.90
CA TYR A 287 112.95 -44.14 -20.77
C TYR A 287 112.68 -42.70 -21.25
N THR A 288 113.50 -42.15 -22.14
CA THR A 288 113.33 -40.79 -22.71
C THR A 288 112.06 -40.66 -23.53
N SER A 289 111.63 -41.70 -24.26
CA SER A 289 110.34 -41.71 -24.95
C SER A 289 109.19 -41.81 -23.96
N SER A 290 109.31 -42.61 -22.89
CA SER A 290 108.28 -42.69 -21.85
C SER A 290 108.18 -41.41 -21.03
N GLU A 291 109.30 -40.74 -20.77
CA GLU A 291 109.40 -39.44 -20.12
C GLU A 291 108.84 -38.33 -21.02
N ALA A 292 109.23 -38.31 -22.31
CA ALA A 292 108.69 -37.38 -23.29
C ALA A 292 107.20 -37.60 -23.53
N LYS A 293 106.74 -38.85 -23.63
CA LYS A 293 105.31 -39.20 -23.72
C LYS A 293 104.56 -38.82 -22.44
N LEU A 294 105.19 -38.94 -21.27
CA LEU A 294 104.58 -38.53 -20.00
C LEU A 294 104.47 -36.99 -19.91
N ILE A 295 105.50 -36.25 -20.33
CA ILE A 295 105.46 -34.78 -20.40
C ILE A 295 104.43 -34.31 -21.42
N GLU A 296 104.38 -34.94 -22.59
CA GLU A 296 103.36 -34.70 -23.62
C GLU A 296 101.96 -34.97 -23.05
N TRP A 297 101.77 -36.11 -22.40
CA TRP A 297 100.52 -36.48 -21.77
C TRP A 297 100.11 -35.53 -20.61
N LEU A 298 101.05 -35.10 -19.77
CA LEU A 298 100.82 -34.10 -18.72
C LEU A 298 100.41 -32.76 -19.33
N SER A 299 101.08 -32.33 -20.41
CA SER A 299 100.73 -31.12 -21.15
C SER A 299 99.37 -31.23 -21.85
N GLU A 300 99.04 -32.40 -22.40
CA GLU A 300 97.73 -32.69 -23.00
C GLU A 300 96.63 -32.63 -21.95
N HIS A 301 96.80 -33.24 -20.78
CA HIS A 301 95.79 -33.24 -19.71
C HIS A 301 95.68 -31.88 -19.02
N GLU A 302 96.78 -31.13 -18.92
CA GLU A 302 96.77 -29.72 -18.51
C GLU A 302 96.00 -28.86 -19.52
N GLN A 303 96.17 -29.11 -20.83
CA GLN A 303 95.41 -28.46 -21.89
C GLN A 303 93.92 -28.85 -21.85
N MET A 304 93.60 -30.13 -21.66
CA MET A 304 92.22 -30.60 -21.50
C MET A 304 91.55 -29.96 -20.28
N LEU A 305 92.24 -29.86 -19.15
CA LEU A 305 91.74 -29.17 -17.96
C LEU A 305 91.50 -27.67 -18.25
N LYS A 306 92.39 -27.01 -18.99
CA LYS A 306 92.20 -25.62 -19.44
C LYS A 306 91.04 -25.46 -20.42
N GLU A 307 90.83 -26.41 -21.32
CA GLU A 307 89.70 -26.40 -22.26
C GLU A 307 88.36 -26.59 -21.53
N VAL A 308 88.29 -27.51 -20.57
CA VAL A 308 87.09 -27.69 -19.74
C VAL A 308 86.80 -26.44 -18.90
N LYS A 309 87.84 -25.79 -18.36
CA LYS A 309 87.72 -24.50 -17.64
C LYS A 309 87.26 -23.33 -18.53
N LYS A 310 87.58 -23.34 -19.84
CA LYS A 310 87.19 -22.28 -20.78
C LYS A 310 85.75 -22.36 -21.26
N THR A 311 85.14 -23.55 -21.18
CA THR A 311 83.74 -23.67 -21.55
C THR A 311 82.92 -22.87 -20.53
N ASN A 312 82.30 -21.77 -20.96
CA ASN A 312 81.38 -20.98 -20.13
C ASN A 312 79.94 -21.44 -20.42
N ILE A 313 79.13 -21.79 -19.41
CA ILE A 313 77.68 -22.09 -19.59
C ILE A 313 76.99 -21.05 -18.71
N PRO A 314 76.51 -19.95 -19.28
CA PRO A 314 75.56 -19.08 -18.62
C PRO A 314 74.16 -19.66 -18.85
N SER A 315 73.47 -20.15 -17.80
CA SER A 315 71.99 -20.20 -17.66
C SER A 315 71.43 -21.32 -16.75
N LEU A 316 70.24 -21.08 -16.20
CA LEU A 316 69.45 -21.98 -15.34
C LEU A 316 68.49 -22.94 -16.09
N THR A 317 68.62 -23.12 -17.40
CA THR A 317 67.70 -24.04 -18.11
C THR A 317 68.02 -25.49 -17.79
N LYS A 318 67.01 -26.38 -17.81
CA LYS A 318 67.21 -27.83 -17.63
C LYS A 318 68.27 -28.41 -18.57
N GLU A 319 68.32 -27.92 -19.81
CA GLU A 319 69.32 -28.33 -20.80
C GLU A 319 70.74 -27.92 -20.39
N ASN A 320 70.90 -26.73 -19.83
CA ASN A 320 72.20 -26.19 -19.45
C ASN A 320 72.68 -26.71 -18.08
N VAL A 321 71.77 -27.07 -17.17
CA VAL A 321 72.08 -27.88 -15.97
C VAL A 321 72.59 -29.26 -16.38
N ASN A 322 72.01 -29.89 -17.41
CA ASN A 322 72.52 -31.17 -17.94
C ASN A 322 73.93 -31.02 -18.53
N GLN A 323 74.22 -29.89 -19.19
CA GLN A 323 75.56 -29.58 -19.68
C GLN A 323 76.56 -29.32 -18.54
N ARG A 324 76.17 -28.65 -17.45
CA ARG A 324 77.01 -28.48 -16.24
C ARG A 324 77.27 -29.82 -15.53
N LYS A 325 76.27 -30.71 -15.47
CA LYS A 325 76.44 -32.12 -15.04
C LYS A 325 77.41 -32.87 -15.95
N ALA A 326 77.34 -32.66 -17.27
CA ALA A 326 78.29 -33.26 -18.21
C ALA A 326 79.72 -32.72 -18.02
N ARG A 327 79.90 -31.43 -17.70
CA ARG A 327 81.20 -30.86 -17.34
C ARG A 327 81.78 -31.45 -16.07
N LEU A 328 80.97 -31.61 -15.03
CA LEU A 328 81.41 -32.27 -13.79
C LEU A 328 81.83 -33.72 -14.07
N ARG A 329 81.11 -34.46 -14.93
CA ARG A 329 81.53 -35.81 -15.38
C ARG A 329 82.86 -35.79 -16.12
N LYS A 330 83.09 -34.81 -17.00
CA LYS A 330 84.38 -34.63 -17.70
C LYS A 330 85.50 -34.30 -16.71
N ALA A 331 85.27 -33.42 -15.74
CA ALA A 331 86.24 -33.12 -14.69
C ALA A 331 86.54 -34.35 -13.82
N ASN A 332 85.53 -35.16 -13.48
CA ASN A 332 85.71 -36.43 -12.79
C ASN A 332 86.54 -37.42 -13.61
N SER A 333 86.27 -37.54 -14.92
CA SER A 333 87.07 -38.40 -15.82
C SER A 333 88.52 -37.95 -15.84
N ILE A 334 88.78 -36.65 -16.05
CA ILE A 334 90.14 -36.10 -16.08
C ILE A 334 90.87 -36.38 -14.76
N VAL A 335 90.23 -36.21 -13.60
CA VAL A 335 90.85 -36.55 -12.31
C VAL A 335 91.13 -38.05 -12.19
N GLN A 336 90.19 -38.91 -12.59
CA GLN A 336 90.36 -40.37 -12.54
C GLN A 336 91.47 -40.83 -13.50
N ASP A 337 91.54 -40.26 -14.69
CA ASP A 337 92.58 -40.52 -15.68
C ASP A 337 93.94 -40.06 -15.13
N ILE A 338 94.01 -38.87 -14.50
CA ILE A 338 95.23 -38.37 -13.84
C ILE A 338 95.72 -39.29 -12.71
N GLU A 339 94.81 -39.75 -11.85
CA GLU A 339 95.12 -40.68 -10.76
C GLU A 339 95.51 -42.08 -11.28
N SER A 340 94.92 -42.54 -12.39
CA SER A 340 95.22 -43.86 -12.96
C SER A 340 96.64 -43.99 -13.53
N PHE A 341 97.29 -42.87 -13.87
CA PHE A 341 98.67 -42.82 -14.36
C PHE A 341 99.73 -42.78 -13.25
N GLU A 342 99.33 -42.69 -11.98
CA GLU A 342 100.23 -42.75 -10.82
C GLU A 342 101.19 -43.96 -10.84
N PRO A 343 100.74 -45.22 -11.06
CA PRO A 343 101.66 -46.37 -11.16
C PRO A 343 102.62 -46.29 -12.36
N MET A 344 102.24 -45.60 -13.45
CA MET A 344 103.14 -45.37 -14.60
C MET A 344 104.23 -44.36 -14.23
N ILE A 345 103.89 -43.32 -13.45
CA ILE A 345 104.84 -42.35 -12.91
C ILE A 345 105.79 -43.02 -11.94
N GLU A 346 105.31 -43.83 -11.00
CA GLU A 346 106.13 -44.62 -10.07
C GLU A 346 107.08 -45.57 -10.83
N SER A 347 106.62 -46.18 -11.91
CA SER A 347 107.42 -47.06 -12.78
C SER A 347 108.53 -46.29 -13.52
N ILE A 348 108.23 -45.11 -14.08
CA ILE A 348 109.22 -44.24 -14.74
C ILE A 348 110.22 -43.70 -13.71
N GLN A 349 109.77 -43.31 -12.51
CA GLN A 349 110.65 -42.90 -11.40
C GLN A 349 111.58 -44.03 -10.96
N THR A 350 111.06 -45.26 -10.83
CA THR A 350 111.85 -46.45 -10.48
C THR A 350 112.90 -46.74 -11.57
N LYS A 351 112.53 -46.61 -12.85
CA LYS A 351 113.46 -46.75 -13.99
C LYS A 351 114.51 -45.63 -14.04
N ALA A 352 114.16 -44.39 -13.71
CA ALA A 352 115.11 -43.26 -13.61
C ALA A 352 116.23 -43.56 -12.60
N VAL A 353 115.85 -44.06 -11.41
CA VAL A 353 116.77 -44.47 -10.35
C VAL A 353 117.66 -45.63 -10.79
N GLN A 354 117.11 -46.64 -11.48
CA GLN A 354 117.87 -47.77 -12.02
C GLN A 354 118.92 -47.35 -13.06
N LEU A 355 118.66 -46.28 -13.81
CA LEU A 355 119.54 -45.74 -14.86
C LEU A 355 120.53 -44.68 -14.36
N GLN A 356 120.64 -44.45 -13.04
CA GLN A 356 121.45 -43.39 -12.42
C GLN A 356 121.16 -41.97 -12.96
N GLN A 357 119.96 -41.75 -13.50
CA GLN A 357 119.41 -40.42 -13.73
C GLN A 357 118.79 -39.93 -12.41
N GLY A 358 119.03 -38.68 -12.03
CA GLY A 358 118.26 -38.08 -10.95
C GLY A 358 116.78 -38.09 -11.35
N VAL A 359 115.89 -38.48 -10.44
CA VAL A 359 114.44 -38.37 -10.67
C VAL A 359 114.15 -36.92 -11.06
N SER A 360 113.51 -36.68 -12.21
CA SER A 360 113.19 -35.33 -12.68
C SER A 360 112.20 -34.67 -11.70
N PRO A 361 112.62 -33.69 -10.89
CA PRO A 361 111.74 -33.05 -9.92
C PRO A 361 110.63 -32.25 -10.63
N GLU A 362 110.89 -31.80 -11.85
CA GLU A 362 109.98 -31.00 -12.67
C GLU A 362 108.74 -31.82 -13.11
N ILE A 363 108.89 -33.12 -13.38
CA ILE A 363 107.76 -34.00 -13.74
C ILE A 363 106.88 -34.26 -12.51
N ASN A 364 107.50 -34.51 -11.35
CA ASN A 364 106.77 -34.77 -10.12
C ASN A 364 106.02 -33.52 -9.63
N GLU A 365 106.64 -32.34 -9.72
CA GLU A 365 106.01 -31.06 -9.39
C GLU A 365 104.85 -30.72 -10.35
N LYS A 366 105.03 -30.91 -11.67
CA LYS A 366 103.96 -30.71 -12.65
C LYS A 366 102.81 -31.69 -12.46
N TYR A 367 103.11 -32.96 -12.20
CA TYR A 367 102.08 -33.97 -11.91
C TYR A 367 101.32 -33.64 -10.63
N GLN A 368 102.01 -33.35 -9.52
CA GLN A 368 101.36 -33.01 -8.26
C GLN A 368 100.52 -31.74 -8.38
N THR A 369 101.02 -30.72 -9.08
CA THR A 369 100.26 -29.49 -9.36
C THR A 369 99.02 -29.79 -10.19
N LEU A 370 99.13 -30.64 -11.22
CA LEU A 370 98.00 -31.03 -12.07
C LEU A 370 96.97 -31.88 -11.29
N VAL A 371 97.40 -32.77 -10.40
CA VAL A 371 96.55 -33.53 -9.48
C VAL A 371 95.80 -32.58 -8.54
N ASP A 372 96.51 -31.66 -7.91
CA ASP A 372 95.91 -30.70 -6.96
C ASP A 372 94.96 -29.74 -7.67
N ASP A 373 95.31 -29.21 -8.84
CA ASP A 373 94.50 -28.28 -9.61
C ASP A 373 93.26 -28.95 -10.23
N SER A 374 93.38 -30.20 -10.66
CA SER A 374 92.25 -30.97 -11.19
C SER A 374 91.28 -31.38 -10.06
N LYS A 375 91.79 -31.80 -8.89
CA LYS A 375 90.97 -32.09 -7.70
C LYS A 375 90.25 -30.85 -7.17
N LYS A 376 90.96 -29.73 -6.98
CA LYS A 376 90.37 -28.46 -6.55
C LYS A 376 89.28 -27.99 -7.53
N TYR A 377 89.55 -28.08 -8.83
CA TYR A 377 88.56 -27.72 -9.85
C TYR A 377 87.33 -28.64 -9.80
N ARG A 378 87.53 -29.96 -9.73
CA ARG A 378 86.43 -30.94 -9.58
C ARG A 378 85.59 -30.66 -8.34
N ASP A 379 86.23 -30.45 -7.19
CA ASP A 379 85.54 -30.24 -5.91
C ASP A 379 84.78 -28.91 -5.90
N HIS A 380 85.34 -27.86 -6.49
CA HIS A 380 84.64 -26.60 -6.71
C HIS A 380 83.43 -26.77 -7.65
N GLN A 381 83.60 -27.46 -8.79
CA GLN A 381 82.50 -27.75 -9.72
C GLN A 381 81.40 -28.61 -9.07
N LYS A 382 81.79 -29.56 -8.21
CA LYS A 382 80.86 -30.40 -7.44
C LYS A 382 80.06 -29.56 -6.45
N HIS A 383 80.73 -28.72 -5.66
CA HIS A 383 80.08 -27.82 -4.70
C HIS A 383 79.11 -26.84 -5.37
N ALA A 384 79.54 -26.21 -6.48
CA ALA A 384 78.70 -25.30 -7.25
C ALA A 384 77.48 -26.01 -7.86
N MET A 385 77.65 -27.26 -8.32
CA MET A 385 76.56 -28.08 -8.85
C MET A 385 75.56 -28.49 -7.77
N ASP A 386 76.05 -28.95 -6.62
CA ASP A 386 75.21 -29.37 -5.48
C ASP A 386 74.40 -28.18 -4.95
N SER A 387 75.02 -26.99 -4.84
CA SER A 387 74.36 -25.75 -4.43
C SER A 387 73.28 -25.32 -5.44
N LEU A 388 73.60 -25.37 -6.75
CA LEU A 388 72.63 -25.07 -7.81
C LEU A 388 71.45 -26.05 -7.81
N GLN A 389 71.70 -27.34 -7.55
CA GLN A 389 70.62 -28.34 -7.46
C GLN A 389 69.69 -28.06 -6.27
N GLN A 390 70.25 -27.74 -5.10
CA GLN A 390 69.46 -27.37 -3.91
C GLN A 390 68.60 -26.13 -4.17
N PHE A 391 69.17 -25.10 -4.82
CA PHE A 391 68.40 -23.92 -5.22
C PHE A 391 67.27 -24.26 -6.19
N MET A 392 67.55 -25.03 -7.24
CA MET A 392 66.53 -25.46 -8.22
C MET A 392 65.41 -26.27 -7.57
N ASP A 393 65.74 -27.15 -6.62
CA ASP A 393 64.77 -27.94 -5.87
C ASP A 393 63.91 -27.05 -4.94
N ALA A 394 64.51 -26.05 -4.30
CA ALA A 394 63.79 -25.05 -3.50
C ALA A 394 62.85 -24.18 -4.35
N CYS A 395 63.31 -23.69 -5.52
CA CYS A 395 62.48 -22.97 -6.48
C CYS A 395 61.31 -23.82 -7.00
N ALA A 396 61.54 -25.12 -7.23
CA ALA A 396 60.49 -26.06 -7.61
C ALA A 396 59.47 -26.27 -6.49
N ASP A 397 59.91 -26.33 -5.23
CA ASP A 397 59.01 -26.46 -4.08
C ASP A 397 58.14 -25.20 -3.88
N VAL A 398 58.72 -24.00 -4.00
CA VAL A 398 57.97 -22.73 -4.00
C VAL A 398 56.97 -22.69 -5.16
N SER A 399 57.39 -23.05 -6.37
CA SER A 399 56.51 -23.09 -7.55
C SER A 399 55.34 -24.07 -7.40
N LYS A 400 55.59 -25.23 -6.79
CA LYS A 400 54.58 -26.25 -6.49
C LYS A 400 53.59 -25.74 -5.45
N TRP A 401 54.08 -25.11 -4.38
CA TRP A 401 53.25 -24.48 -3.37
C TRP A 401 52.39 -23.35 -3.94
N LEU A 402 52.97 -22.46 -4.77
CA LEU A 402 52.26 -21.39 -5.46
C LEU A 402 51.13 -21.94 -6.33
N SER A 403 51.41 -22.99 -7.10
CA SER A 403 50.42 -23.63 -7.97
C SER A 403 49.24 -24.21 -7.17
N SER A 404 49.53 -24.94 -6.08
CA SER A 404 48.49 -25.51 -5.21
C SER A 404 47.68 -24.42 -4.52
N SER A 405 48.32 -23.37 -4.03
CA SER A 405 47.68 -22.24 -3.37
C SER A 405 46.79 -21.43 -4.31
N ARG A 406 47.22 -21.22 -5.56
CA ARG A 406 46.41 -20.58 -6.61
C ARG A 406 45.17 -21.42 -6.97
N GLU A 407 45.27 -22.74 -6.96
CA GLU A 407 44.13 -23.63 -7.16
C GLU A 407 43.12 -23.57 -5.99
N LYS A 408 43.60 -23.50 -4.75
CA LYS A 408 42.73 -23.28 -3.58
C LYS A 408 42.04 -21.91 -3.65
N LEU A 409 42.77 -20.87 -4.04
CA LEU A 409 42.26 -19.51 -4.19
C LEU A 409 41.19 -19.41 -5.29
N SER A 410 41.39 -20.06 -6.44
CA SER A 410 40.45 -20.00 -7.57
C SER A 410 39.06 -20.54 -7.21
N LYS A 411 38.99 -21.55 -6.31
CA LYS A 411 37.73 -22.09 -5.78
C LYS A 411 36.96 -21.11 -4.89
N CYS A 412 37.64 -20.07 -4.39
CA CYS A 412 37.07 -19.04 -3.53
C CYS A 412 36.98 -17.66 -4.20
N ALA A 413 37.47 -17.53 -5.44
CA ALA A 413 37.63 -16.24 -6.12
C ALA A 413 36.32 -15.50 -6.39
N MET A 414 35.20 -16.23 -6.47
CA MET A 414 33.88 -15.64 -6.67
C MET A 414 33.06 -15.74 -5.39
N PRO A 415 32.72 -14.61 -4.75
CA PRO A 415 31.71 -14.59 -3.70
C PRO A 415 30.36 -14.84 -4.38
N SER A 416 29.83 -16.05 -4.26
CA SER A 416 28.59 -16.46 -4.91
C SER A 416 28.01 -17.66 -4.18
N GLY A 417 26.69 -17.79 -4.24
CA GLY A 417 25.93 -18.81 -3.51
C GLY A 417 25.27 -18.27 -2.24
N ASP A 418 24.66 -19.19 -1.50
CA ASP A 418 23.95 -18.91 -0.25
C ASP A 418 24.92 -18.52 0.89
N ARG A 419 24.33 -18.15 2.04
CA ARG A 419 25.09 -17.74 3.23
C ARG A 419 26.06 -18.83 3.71
N GLU A 420 25.68 -20.10 3.63
CA GLU A 420 26.53 -21.21 4.08
C GLU A 420 27.74 -21.40 3.16
N ALA A 421 27.52 -21.36 1.84
CA ALA A 421 28.59 -21.40 0.86
C ALA A 421 29.59 -20.24 1.04
N MET A 422 29.12 -19.05 1.41
CA MET A 422 29.96 -17.90 1.71
C MET A 422 30.79 -18.09 2.99
N LYS A 423 30.20 -18.66 4.05
CA LYS A 423 30.93 -19.01 5.29
C LYS A 423 32.00 -20.08 5.03
N ASP A 424 31.68 -21.07 4.20
CA ASP A 424 32.62 -22.13 3.81
C ASP A 424 33.81 -21.58 3.01
N LYS A 425 33.56 -20.70 2.04
CA LYS A 425 34.61 -20.01 1.27
C LYS A 425 35.49 -19.14 2.16
N THR A 426 34.89 -18.42 3.11
CA THR A 426 35.62 -17.59 4.08
C THR A 426 36.55 -18.43 4.95
N SER A 427 36.05 -19.57 5.45
CA SER A 427 36.85 -20.51 6.25
C SER A 427 38.05 -21.08 5.46
N LYS A 428 37.84 -21.43 4.19
CA LYS A 428 38.91 -21.91 3.29
C LYS A 428 39.97 -20.83 3.01
N ILE A 429 39.56 -19.58 2.80
CA ILE A 429 40.48 -18.45 2.62
C ILE A 429 41.26 -18.16 3.90
N GLN A 430 40.64 -18.30 5.07
CA GLN A 430 41.32 -18.13 6.35
C GLN A 430 42.39 -19.20 6.59
N ILE A 431 42.13 -20.45 6.18
CA ILE A 431 43.15 -21.51 6.16
C ILE A 431 44.29 -21.13 5.20
N LEU A 432 43.98 -20.73 3.97
CA LEU A 432 45.00 -20.33 2.99
C LEU A 432 45.84 -19.14 3.50
N GLN A 433 45.23 -18.20 4.21
CA GLN A 433 45.92 -17.08 4.85
C GLN A 433 46.89 -17.54 5.95
N SER A 434 46.60 -18.62 6.67
CA SER A 434 47.53 -19.21 7.64
C SER A 434 48.69 -19.96 6.96
N GLU A 435 48.44 -20.61 5.82
CA GLU A 435 49.45 -21.31 5.02
C GLU A 435 50.44 -20.35 4.34
N LEU A 436 50.10 -19.06 4.23
CA LEU A 436 50.97 -18.05 3.62
C LEU A 436 52.30 -17.86 4.36
N GLY A 437 52.31 -18.06 5.69
CA GLY A 437 53.53 -17.99 6.49
C GLY A 437 54.53 -19.07 6.08
N GLU A 438 54.07 -20.31 5.91
CA GLU A 438 54.89 -21.43 5.45
C GLU A 438 55.45 -21.18 4.03
N GLY A 439 54.63 -20.63 3.13
CA GLY A 439 55.07 -20.27 1.78
C GLY A 439 56.16 -19.21 1.76
N LEU A 440 56.09 -18.24 2.68
CA LEU A 440 57.12 -17.21 2.83
C LEU A 440 58.44 -17.77 3.35
N GLU A 441 58.40 -18.71 4.28
CA GLU A 441 59.60 -19.40 4.75
C GLU A 441 60.28 -20.18 3.62
N LYS A 442 59.49 -20.85 2.76
CA LYS A 442 60.01 -21.53 1.55
C LYS A 442 60.66 -20.55 0.58
N LEU A 443 60.08 -19.37 0.36
CA LEU A 443 60.67 -18.32 -0.48
C LEU A 443 61.96 -17.76 0.12
N HIS A 444 62.00 -17.51 1.44
CA HIS A 444 63.21 -17.07 2.13
C HIS A 444 64.33 -18.11 2.01
N HIS A 445 63.99 -19.40 2.12
CA HIS A 445 64.95 -20.48 1.93
C HIS A 445 65.51 -20.52 0.50
N ALA A 446 64.66 -20.38 -0.52
CA ALA A 446 65.09 -20.30 -1.92
C ALA A 446 65.97 -19.06 -2.16
N THR A 447 65.64 -17.92 -1.56
CA THR A 447 66.43 -16.67 -1.64
C THR A 447 67.82 -16.86 -1.03
N PHE A 448 67.89 -17.47 0.17
CA PHE A 448 69.16 -17.79 0.82
C PHE A 448 70.02 -18.72 -0.05
N LEU A 449 69.44 -19.79 -0.60
CA LEU A 449 70.17 -20.69 -1.49
C LEU A 449 70.59 -19.99 -2.80
N GLY A 450 69.80 -19.05 -3.32
CA GLY A 450 70.15 -18.26 -4.50
C GLY A 450 71.39 -17.41 -4.28
N GLU A 451 71.52 -16.77 -3.10
CA GLU A 451 72.74 -16.04 -2.73
C GLU A 451 73.96 -16.97 -2.63
N VAL A 452 73.81 -18.18 -2.06
CA VAL A 452 74.88 -19.19 -2.01
C VAL A 452 75.31 -19.63 -3.42
N VAL A 453 74.37 -19.77 -4.36
CA VAL A 453 74.69 -20.10 -5.75
C VAL A 453 75.39 -18.93 -6.45
N LYS A 454 74.99 -17.68 -6.18
CA LYS A 454 75.63 -16.47 -6.72
C LYS A 454 77.10 -16.33 -6.28
N GLU A 455 77.45 -16.74 -5.06
CA GLU A 455 78.84 -16.78 -4.58
C GLU A 455 79.72 -17.76 -5.38
N ASN A 456 79.12 -18.82 -5.95
CA ASN A 456 79.80 -19.86 -6.73
C ASN A 456 79.61 -19.70 -8.25
N ALA A 457 78.97 -18.61 -8.70
CA ALA A 457 78.69 -18.35 -10.11
C ALA A 457 79.96 -17.85 -10.85
N GLU A 458 80.19 -18.39 -12.04
CA GLU A 458 81.39 -18.09 -12.84
C GLU A 458 81.20 -16.87 -13.77
N SER A 459 79.94 -16.49 -14.02
CA SER A 459 79.56 -15.39 -14.93
C SER A 459 78.57 -14.45 -14.26
N GLU A 460 78.68 -13.15 -14.57
CA GLU A 460 77.71 -12.14 -14.13
C GLU A 460 76.32 -12.37 -14.74
N GLU A 461 76.27 -12.98 -15.94
CA GLU A 461 75.02 -13.40 -16.57
C GLU A 461 74.30 -14.48 -15.73
N GLU A 462 75.04 -15.40 -15.10
CA GLU A 462 74.44 -16.45 -14.26
C GLU A 462 73.81 -15.85 -13.00
N LYS A 463 74.45 -14.85 -12.39
CA LYS A 463 73.90 -14.12 -11.23
C LYS A 463 72.63 -13.36 -11.57
N CYS A 464 72.62 -12.63 -12.69
CA CYS A 464 71.45 -11.90 -13.16
C CYS A 464 70.23 -12.83 -13.36
N MET A 465 70.46 -14.02 -13.93
CA MET A 465 69.38 -15.00 -14.13
C MET A 465 68.84 -15.59 -12.81
N ILE A 466 69.68 -15.75 -11.78
CA ILE A 466 69.24 -16.17 -10.44
C ILE A 466 68.34 -15.10 -9.81
N ASP A 467 68.77 -13.84 -9.91
CA ASP A 467 68.01 -12.70 -9.40
C ASP A 467 66.66 -12.55 -10.12
N GLU A 468 66.62 -12.75 -11.45
CA GLU A 468 65.37 -12.74 -12.23
C GLU A 468 64.39 -13.84 -11.80
N GLU A 469 64.86 -15.08 -11.58
CA GLU A 469 63.99 -16.18 -11.15
C GLU A 469 63.48 -15.97 -9.71
N LEU A 470 64.34 -15.48 -8.80
CA LEU A 470 63.93 -15.13 -7.44
C LEU A 470 62.91 -13.99 -7.43
N LEU A 471 63.15 -12.94 -8.22
CA LEU A 471 62.25 -11.80 -8.34
C LEU A 471 60.88 -12.25 -8.84
N LYS A 472 60.84 -13.10 -9.87
CA LYS A 472 59.59 -13.67 -10.39
C LYS A 472 58.83 -14.46 -9.32
N LEU A 473 59.50 -15.35 -8.58
CA LEU A 473 58.87 -16.11 -7.50
C LEU A 473 58.35 -15.20 -6.39
N GLN A 474 59.10 -14.13 -6.06
CA GLN A 474 58.68 -13.13 -5.08
C GLN A 474 57.44 -12.36 -5.55
N GLU A 475 57.41 -11.87 -6.78
CA GLU A 475 56.26 -11.19 -7.38
C GLU A 475 55.01 -12.09 -7.39
N GLU A 476 55.16 -13.37 -7.75
CA GLU A 476 54.04 -14.32 -7.72
C GLU A 476 53.50 -14.57 -6.30
N CYS A 477 54.38 -14.62 -5.29
CA CYS A 477 53.99 -14.76 -3.88
C CYS A 477 53.26 -13.51 -3.36
N GLU A 478 53.76 -12.33 -3.69
CA GLU A 478 53.15 -11.05 -3.31
C GLU A 478 51.77 -10.88 -3.96
N LEU A 479 51.64 -11.25 -5.25
CA LEU A 479 50.36 -11.26 -5.95
C LEU A 479 49.37 -12.24 -5.31
N LEU A 480 49.80 -13.45 -4.95
CA LEU A 480 48.96 -14.41 -4.24
C LEU A 480 48.47 -13.83 -2.89
N ARG A 481 49.37 -13.21 -2.12
CA ARG A 481 49.03 -12.56 -0.84
C ARG A 481 47.99 -11.47 -1.01
N ALA A 482 48.19 -10.60 -2.01
CA ALA A 482 47.27 -9.51 -2.31
C ALA A 482 45.88 -10.05 -2.66
N ASN A 483 45.81 -11.04 -3.55
CA ASN A 483 44.55 -11.64 -3.99
C ASN A 483 43.82 -12.38 -2.84
N VAL A 484 44.56 -13.09 -1.97
CA VAL A 484 43.98 -13.72 -0.77
C VAL A 484 43.37 -12.68 0.15
N ALA A 485 44.05 -11.55 0.38
CA ALA A 485 43.53 -10.46 1.21
C ALA A 485 42.31 -9.80 0.59
N GLU A 486 42.33 -9.53 -0.73
CA GLU A 486 41.21 -8.93 -1.46
C GLU A 486 39.97 -9.82 -1.44
N ILE A 487 40.12 -11.12 -1.76
CA ILE A 487 39.02 -12.08 -1.75
C ILE A 487 38.47 -12.25 -0.34
N LYS A 488 39.32 -12.25 0.70
CA LYS A 488 38.87 -12.27 2.09
C LYS A 488 37.97 -11.08 2.41
N VAL A 489 38.41 -9.86 2.12
CA VAL A 489 37.62 -8.64 2.36
C VAL A 489 36.30 -8.70 1.61
N SER A 490 36.32 -9.14 0.35
CA SER A 490 35.11 -9.27 -0.48
C SER A 490 34.11 -10.28 0.12
N LEU A 491 34.58 -11.44 0.60
CA LEU A 491 33.75 -12.45 1.26
C LEU A 491 33.20 -11.95 2.60
N ASP A 492 34.02 -11.29 3.42
CA ASP A 492 33.61 -10.73 4.72
C ASP A 492 32.54 -9.65 4.54
N VAL A 493 32.71 -8.73 3.57
CA VAL A 493 31.69 -7.74 3.20
C VAL A 493 30.40 -8.41 2.75
N GLY A 494 30.49 -9.50 1.98
CA GLY A 494 29.31 -10.27 1.57
C GLY A 494 28.58 -10.91 2.73
N LEU A 495 29.29 -11.46 3.71
CA LEU A 495 28.68 -12.01 4.92
C LEU A 495 27.98 -10.95 5.76
N VAL A 496 28.54 -9.74 5.85
CA VAL A 496 27.89 -8.61 6.53
C VAL A 496 26.57 -8.26 5.84
N LYS A 497 26.57 -8.08 4.51
CA LYS A 497 25.35 -7.81 3.73
C LYS A 497 24.30 -8.90 3.89
N TRP A 498 24.72 -10.17 3.93
CA TRP A 498 23.83 -11.30 4.18
C TRP A 498 23.19 -11.22 5.56
N ASN A 499 23.95 -10.89 6.61
CA ASN A 499 23.42 -10.73 7.96
C ASN A 499 22.44 -9.54 8.04
N GLU A 500 22.74 -8.42 7.38
CA GLU A 500 21.83 -7.27 7.33
C GLU A 500 20.49 -7.59 6.68
N TYR A 501 20.48 -8.44 5.64
CA TYR A 501 19.25 -8.96 5.03
C TYR A 501 18.52 -9.91 5.96
N ASP A 502 19.22 -10.87 6.57
CA ASP A 502 18.66 -11.88 7.48
C ASP A 502 17.99 -11.24 8.71
N GLU A 503 18.63 -10.22 9.28
CA GLU A 503 18.08 -9.43 10.39
C GLU A 503 16.79 -8.69 9.97
N GLN A 504 16.81 -8.03 8.81
CA GLN A 504 15.63 -7.34 8.29
C GLN A 504 14.50 -8.31 7.93
N TYR A 505 14.83 -9.46 7.35
CA TYR A 505 13.88 -10.51 7.01
C TYR A 505 13.20 -11.05 8.25
N THR A 506 13.99 -11.36 9.29
CA THR A 506 13.51 -11.83 10.59
C THR A 506 12.58 -10.81 11.21
N LYS A 507 12.99 -9.53 11.26
CA LYS A 507 12.16 -8.43 11.76
C LYS A 507 10.81 -8.33 11.03
N CYS A 508 10.80 -8.36 9.69
CA CYS A 508 9.55 -8.33 8.93
C CYS A 508 8.69 -9.58 9.13
N SER A 509 9.32 -10.75 9.27
CA SER A 509 8.61 -12.02 9.49
C SER A 509 7.98 -12.10 10.88
N GLU A 510 8.69 -11.68 11.93
CA GLU A 510 8.18 -11.65 13.30
C GLU A 510 7.04 -10.65 13.44
N TRP A 511 7.18 -9.45 12.88
CA TRP A 511 6.10 -8.46 12.88
C TRP A 511 4.84 -8.98 12.18
N LEU A 512 4.98 -9.69 11.04
CA LEU A 512 3.83 -10.32 10.38
C LEU A 512 3.17 -11.40 11.26
N LEU A 513 3.97 -12.21 11.96
CA LEU A 513 3.47 -13.24 12.87
C LEU A 513 2.67 -12.66 14.05
N GLU A 514 3.00 -11.44 14.49
CA GLU A 514 2.27 -10.72 15.54
C GLU A 514 1.01 -10.02 14.99
N MET A 515 1.11 -9.39 13.82
CA MET A 515 0.03 -8.57 13.28
C MET A 515 -1.11 -9.37 12.64
N GLU A 516 -0.82 -10.51 11.98
CA GLU A 516 -1.86 -11.38 11.42
C GLU A 516 -2.93 -11.81 12.45
N PRO A 517 -2.58 -12.42 13.60
CA PRO A 517 -3.56 -12.81 14.60
C PRO A 517 -4.23 -11.61 15.28
N LEU A 518 -3.52 -10.49 15.41
CA LEU A 518 -4.09 -9.25 15.94
C LEU A 518 -5.23 -8.76 15.06
N VAL A 519 -5.01 -8.60 13.75
CA VAL A 519 -6.04 -8.18 12.78
C VAL A 519 -7.21 -9.17 12.75
N GLN A 520 -6.93 -10.48 12.78
CA GLN A 520 -7.98 -11.50 12.82
C GLN A 520 -8.87 -11.39 14.05
N SER A 521 -8.34 -10.92 15.19
CA SER A 521 -9.13 -10.73 16.41
C SER A 521 -10.19 -9.61 16.27
N TYR A 522 -10.01 -8.65 15.36
CA TYR A 522 -10.94 -7.54 15.14
C TYR A 522 -12.16 -7.93 14.31
N ALA A 523 -12.13 -9.07 13.61
CA ALA A 523 -13.29 -9.60 12.88
C ALA A 523 -14.42 -10.12 13.80
N LYS A 524 -14.22 -10.14 15.13
CA LYS A 524 -15.22 -10.62 16.09
C LYS A 524 -16.35 -9.58 16.28
N PRO A 525 -17.64 -9.98 16.22
CA PRO A 525 -18.77 -9.11 16.51
C PRO A 525 -18.68 -8.48 17.91
N GLN A 526 -19.27 -7.30 18.07
CA GLN A 526 -19.34 -6.57 19.33
C GLN A 526 -20.80 -6.42 19.76
N ALA A 527 -21.06 -6.30 21.07
CA ALA A 527 -22.41 -6.32 21.63
C ALA A 527 -23.20 -5.00 21.42
N ASP A 528 -22.56 -3.84 21.58
CA ASP A 528 -23.24 -2.54 21.56
C ASP A 528 -22.56 -1.50 20.64
N LEU A 529 -23.22 -0.37 20.39
CA LEU A 529 -22.73 0.67 19.50
C LEU A 529 -21.44 1.33 20.01
N LEU A 530 -21.29 1.54 21.32
CA LEU A 530 -20.10 2.15 21.91
C LEU A 530 -18.90 1.21 21.76
N SER A 531 -19.09 -0.07 22.02
CA SER A 531 -18.07 -1.10 21.79
C SER A 531 -17.67 -1.21 20.32
N LYS A 532 -18.64 -1.18 19.38
CA LYS A 532 -18.36 -1.12 17.93
C LYS A 532 -17.53 0.11 17.56
N ARG A 533 -17.87 1.28 18.10
CA ARG A 533 -17.13 2.53 17.86
C ARG A 533 -15.71 2.48 18.39
N ALA A 534 -15.52 2.02 19.64
CA ALA A 534 -14.22 1.89 20.26
C ALA A 534 -13.32 0.94 19.44
N ARG A 535 -13.87 -0.21 19.04
CA ARG A 535 -13.20 -1.21 18.20
C ARG A 535 -12.77 -0.65 16.84
N LEU A 536 -13.65 0.11 16.19
CA LEU A 536 -13.38 0.77 14.90
C LEU A 536 -12.24 1.78 15.02
N GLN A 537 -12.28 2.65 16.04
CA GLN A 537 -11.26 3.66 16.27
C GLN A 537 -9.91 3.03 16.62
N GLU A 538 -9.89 2.01 17.47
CA GLU A 538 -8.66 1.28 17.81
C GLU A 538 -8.07 0.60 16.57
N PHE A 539 -8.90 0.03 15.70
CA PHE A 539 -8.43 -0.62 14.47
C PHE A 539 -7.89 0.36 13.42
N GLN A 540 -8.39 1.61 13.38
CA GLN A 540 -7.85 2.65 12.48
C GLN A 540 -6.36 2.92 12.75
N ASP A 541 -5.97 2.99 14.02
CA ASP A 541 -4.55 3.18 14.42
C ASP A 541 -3.68 1.99 14.00
N HIS A 542 -4.22 0.76 14.15
CA HIS A 542 -3.54 -0.46 13.70
C HIS A 542 -3.39 -0.51 12.18
N LEU A 543 -4.43 -0.11 11.44
CA LEU A 543 -4.39 -0.06 9.98
C LEU A 543 -3.31 0.92 9.48
N GLN A 544 -3.20 2.08 10.13
CA GLN A 544 -2.13 3.03 9.84
C GLN A 544 -0.75 2.42 10.09
N THR A 545 -0.58 1.74 11.24
CA THR A 545 0.66 1.02 11.57
C THR A 545 1.03 -0.02 10.50
N ILE A 546 0.03 -0.72 9.94
CA ILE A 546 0.25 -1.70 8.87
C ILE A 546 0.74 -1.02 7.58
N PHE A 547 0.16 0.12 7.21
CA PHE A 547 0.61 0.88 6.03
C PHE A 547 2.00 1.48 6.21
N ASP A 548 2.28 2.06 7.36
CA ASP A 548 3.59 2.67 7.65
C ASP A 548 4.72 1.62 7.60
N TYR A 549 4.40 0.36 7.91
CA TYR A 549 5.35 -0.75 7.85
C TYR A 549 5.83 -1.10 6.43
N GLN A 550 5.18 -0.58 5.38
CA GLN A 550 5.63 -0.71 3.98
C GLN A 550 7.11 -0.30 3.82
N ILE A 551 7.56 0.73 4.54
CA ILE A 551 8.94 1.23 4.48
C ILE A 551 9.95 0.14 4.89
N GLU A 552 9.60 -0.72 5.86
CA GLU A 552 10.47 -1.82 6.29
C GLU A 552 10.54 -2.95 5.25
N PHE A 553 9.45 -3.19 4.51
CA PHE A 553 9.44 -4.09 3.36
C PHE A 553 10.24 -3.54 2.17
N ASP A 554 10.20 -2.23 1.94
CA ASP A 554 11.01 -1.58 0.91
C ASP A 554 12.51 -1.67 1.24
N LYS A 555 12.90 -1.47 2.52
CA LYS A 555 14.27 -1.71 2.99
C LYS A 555 14.70 -3.16 2.78
N LEU A 556 13.82 -4.12 3.09
CA LEU A 556 14.07 -5.53 2.84
C LEU A 556 14.29 -5.81 1.34
N ASN A 557 13.47 -5.22 0.47
CA ASN A 557 13.60 -5.36 -0.98
C ASN A 557 14.94 -4.80 -1.48
N MET A 558 15.35 -3.61 -1.02
CA MET A 558 16.65 -3.03 -1.40
C MET A 558 17.82 -3.94 -1.00
N LYS A 559 17.80 -4.48 0.22
CA LYS A 559 18.82 -5.43 0.70
C LYS A 559 18.81 -6.73 -0.11
N ALA A 560 17.62 -7.25 -0.44
CA ALA A 560 17.46 -8.44 -1.28
C ALA A 560 18.02 -8.23 -2.69
N GLN A 561 17.71 -7.09 -3.33
CA GLN A 561 18.20 -6.72 -4.65
C GLN A 561 19.73 -6.56 -4.66
N LEU A 562 20.29 -5.89 -3.66
CA LEU A 562 21.74 -5.76 -3.52
C LEU A 562 22.43 -7.12 -3.47
N LEU A 563 21.88 -8.08 -2.72
CA LEU A 563 22.43 -9.44 -2.65
C LEU A 563 22.25 -10.22 -3.96
N LEU A 564 21.11 -10.07 -4.64
CA LEU A 564 20.86 -10.69 -5.95
C LEU A 564 21.82 -10.16 -7.03
N GLU A 565 22.06 -8.86 -7.07
CA GLU A 565 22.99 -8.23 -8.00
C GLU A 565 24.44 -8.63 -7.71
N THR A 566 24.81 -8.75 -6.43
CA THR A 566 26.21 -9.00 -6.04
C THR A 566 26.57 -10.50 -6.03
N TYR A 567 25.64 -11.38 -5.63
CA TYR A 567 25.90 -12.80 -5.35
C TYR A 567 25.01 -13.79 -6.12
N SER A 568 23.96 -13.30 -6.80
CA SER A 568 23.12 -14.04 -7.75
C SER A 568 22.40 -15.28 -7.18
N ASP A 569 21.99 -15.24 -5.91
CA ASP A 569 21.23 -16.32 -5.28
C ASP A 569 19.71 -16.14 -5.46
N SER A 570 19.10 -17.05 -6.23
CA SER A 570 17.65 -17.05 -6.49
C SER A 570 16.79 -17.38 -5.27
N SER A 571 17.37 -17.99 -4.23
CA SER A 571 16.66 -18.31 -2.98
C SER A 571 16.13 -17.05 -2.27
N ILE A 572 16.90 -15.96 -2.33
CA ILE A 572 16.58 -14.65 -1.75
C ILE A 572 15.31 -14.09 -2.39
N SER A 573 15.23 -14.14 -3.72
CA SER A 573 14.07 -13.65 -4.48
C SER A 573 12.80 -14.40 -4.11
N ASN A 574 12.89 -15.73 -3.98
CA ASN A 574 11.76 -16.57 -3.59
C ASN A 574 11.31 -16.27 -2.15
N ALA A 575 12.24 -16.16 -1.21
CA ALA A 575 11.95 -15.86 0.20
C ALA A 575 11.32 -14.46 0.37
N PHE A 576 11.86 -13.45 -0.32
CA PHE A 576 11.30 -12.10 -0.35
C PHE A 576 9.89 -12.09 -0.95
N THR A 577 9.70 -12.72 -2.11
CA THR A 577 8.40 -12.77 -2.81
C THR A 577 7.33 -13.42 -1.93
N LEU A 578 7.66 -14.51 -1.24
CA LEU A 578 6.73 -15.17 -0.31
C LEU A 578 6.33 -14.25 0.83
N LEU A 579 7.29 -13.56 1.45
CA LEU A 579 7.02 -12.66 2.57
C LEU A 579 6.22 -11.42 2.14
N SER A 580 6.57 -10.84 0.99
CA SER A 580 5.85 -9.72 0.37
C SER A 580 4.39 -10.11 0.05
N ARG A 581 4.16 -11.34 -0.44
CA ARG A 581 2.80 -11.85 -0.67
C ARG A 581 2.00 -11.97 0.63
N LYS A 582 2.62 -12.45 1.72
CA LYS A 582 1.97 -12.51 3.04
C LYS A 582 1.58 -11.12 3.53
N TYR A 583 2.50 -10.16 3.45
CA TYR A 583 2.20 -8.76 3.79
C TYR A 583 1.08 -8.17 2.92
N GLY A 584 1.09 -8.39 1.61
CA GLY A 584 0.00 -7.95 0.72
C GLY A 584 -1.36 -8.58 1.07
N ALA A 585 -1.36 -9.85 1.49
CA ALA A 585 -2.56 -10.52 1.98
C ALA A 585 -3.05 -9.91 3.32
N LEU A 586 -2.14 -9.63 4.25
CA LEU A 586 -2.46 -8.94 5.51
C LEU A 586 -3.04 -7.56 5.25
N VAL A 587 -2.45 -6.76 4.35
CA VAL A 587 -2.96 -5.44 3.96
C VAL A 587 -4.38 -5.55 3.40
N SER A 588 -4.60 -6.49 2.49
CA SER A 588 -5.92 -6.69 1.86
C SER A 588 -6.96 -7.12 2.89
N PHE A 589 -6.60 -8.06 3.77
CA PHE A 589 -7.47 -8.52 4.86
C PHE A 589 -7.75 -7.40 5.87
N SER A 590 -6.77 -6.56 6.19
CA SER A 590 -6.95 -5.43 7.10
C SER A 590 -7.90 -4.38 6.53
N LYS A 591 -7.83 -4.09 5.22
CA LYS A 591 -8.79 -3.22 4.54
C LYS A 591 -10.21 -3.78 4.58
N GLU A 592 -10.36 -5.09 4.41
CA GLU A 592 -11.65 -5.76 4.51
C GLU A 592 -12.22 -5.67 5.94
N VAL A 593 -11.40 -5.94 6.97
CA VAL A 593 -11.82 -5.80 8.38
C VAL A 593 -12.22 -4.36 8.69
N MET A 594 -11.48 -3.37 8.20
CA MET A 594 -11.82 -1.95 8.36
C MET A 594 -13.19 -1.64 7.75
N HIS A 595 -13.42 -2.11 6.52
CA HIS A 595 -14.69 -1.90 5.82
C HIS A 595 -15.87 -2.53 6.58
N GLN A 596 -15.70 -3.77 7.06
CA GLN A 596 -16.73 -4.47 7.85
C GLN A 596 -17.03 -3.75 9.17
N LEU A 597 -16.00 -3.32 9.91
CA LEU A 597 -16.20 -2.57 11.16
C LEU A 597 -16.95 -1.27 10.93
N GLU A 598 -16.58 -0.52 9.89
CA GLU A 598 -17.24 0.73 9.50
C GLU A 598 -18.70 0.48 9.10
N GLN A 599 -18.96 -0.53 8.28
CA GLN A 599 -20.32 -0.91 7.87
C GLN A 599 -21.18 -1.29 9.07
N HIS A 600 -20.70 -2.18 9.94
CA HIS A 600 -21.45 -2.63 11.12
C HIS A 600 -21.72 -1.50 12.11
N PHE A 601 -20.79 -0.54 12.23
CA PHE A 601 -20.99 0.65 13.04
C PHE A 601 -22.06 1.58 12.43
N GLN A 602 -21.98 1.86 11.13
CA GLN A 602 -22.94 2.72 10.43
C GLN A 602 -24.36 2.14 10.45
N GLU A 603 -24.52 0.83 10.21
CA GLU A 603 -25.80 0.14 10.27
C GLU A 603 -26.42 0.22 11.67
N HIS A 604 -25.63 0.02 12.73
CA HIS A 604 -26.10 0.11 14.11
C HIS A 604 -26.43 1.57 14.50
N GLN A 605 -25.61 2.54 14.09
CA GLN A 605 -25.90 3.96 14.31
C GLN A 605 -27.20 4.37 13.63
N GLN A 606 -27.40 3.94 12.38
CA GLN A 606 -28.63 4.24 11.64
C GLN A 606 -29.84 3.61 12.31
N GLN A 607 -29.74 2.35 12.74
CA GLN A 607 -30.79 1.67 13.48
C GLN A 607 -31.15 2.43 14.77
N GLN A 608 -30.16 2.86 15.57
CA GLN A 608 -30.41 3.57 16.82
C GLN A 608 -31.03 4.96 16.59
N CYS A 609 -30.63 5.67 15.53
CA CYS A 609 -31.24 6.94 15.13
C CYS A 609 -32.72 6.75 14.75
N MET A 610 -33.00 5.79 13.86
CA MET A 610 -34.37 5.50 13.42
C MET A 610 -35.25 4.99 14.57
N PHE A 611 -34.68 4.19 15.48
CA PHE A 611 -35.35 3.71 16.68
C PHE A 611 -35.74 4.88 17.60
N SER A 612 -34.82 5.81 17.85
CA SER A 612 -35.07 7.00 18.67
C SER A 612 -36.17 7.89 18.06
N GLU A 613 -36.15 8.09 16.73
CA GLU A 613 -37.24 8.80 16.04
C GLU A 613 -38.59 8.10 16.19
N CYS A 614 -38.62 6.76 16.17
CA CYS A 614 -39.86 6.00 16.34
C CYS A 614 -40.42 6.14 17.75
N ILE A 615 -39.56 6.14 18.78
CA ILE A 615 -39.97 6.39 20.17
C ILE A 615 -40.57 7.79 20.29
N GLU A 616 -39.87 8.83 19.81
CA GLU A 616 -40.36 10.21 19.88
C GLU A 616 -41.71 10.36 19.16
N LEU A 617 -41.88 9.71 18.01
CA LEU A 617 -43.16 9.70 17.29
C LEU A 617 -44.28 9.03 18.09
N ILE A 618 -44.01 7.93 18.78
CA ILE A 618 -45.00 7.26 19.64
C ILE A 618 -45.38 8.15 20.82
N ASP A 619 -44.40 8.77 21.48
CA ASP A 619 -44.63 9.62 22.66
C ASP A 619 -45.44 10.87 22.32
N VAL A 620 -45.07 11.60 21.26
CA VAL A 620 -45.83 12.76 20.77
C VAL A 620 -47.25 12.37 20.36
N SER A 621 -47.41 11.17 19.79
CA SER A 621 -48.73 10.67 19.38
C SER A 621 -49.59 10.28 20.58
N ARG A 622 -49.00 9.69 21.62
CA ARG A 622 -49.66 9.42 22.90
C ARG A 622 -50.09 10.71 23.59
N GLU A 623 -49.27 11.75 23.58
CA GLU A 623 -49.63 13.06 24.14
C GLU A 623 -50.85 13.66 23.43
N ARG A 624 -50.86 13.66 22.08
CA ARG A 624 -52.00 14.13 21.29
C ARG A 624 -53.26 13.30 21.50
N LEU A 625 -53.12 11.99 21.68
CA LEU A 625 -54.23 11.10 21.98
C LEU A 625 -54.84 11.43 23.34
N ASN A 626 -54.01 11.64 24.37
CA ASN A 626 -54.46 12.02 25.71
C ASN A 626 -55.24 13.35 25.70
N ASP A 627 -54.85 14.32 24.88
CA ASP A 627 -55.61 15.57 24.70
C ASP A 627 -57.01 15.32 24.09
N CYS A 628 -57.13 14.34 23.20
CA CYS A 628 -58.41 13.95 22.58
C CYS A 628 -59.31 13.18 23.55
N GLU A 629 -58.75 12.40 24.48
CA GLU A 629 -59.49 11.66 25.51
C GLU A 629 -60.13 12.56 26.57
N ARG A 630 -59.69 13.81 26.70
CA ARG A 630 -60.29 14.75 27.67
C ARG A 630 -61.79 14.92 27.39
N PRO A 631 -62.65 15.04 28.42
CA PRO A 631 -64.08 15.24 28.22
C PRO A 631 -64.38 16.48 27.38
N SER A 632 -65.33 16.37 26.44
CA SER A 632 -65.82 17.52 25.67
C SER A 632 -67.33 17.67 25.81
N SER A 633 -67.76 18.93 25.85
CA SER A 633 -69.16 19.30 26.14
C SER A 633 -69.86 20.00 24.97
N SER A 634 -69.12 20.38 23.91
CA SER A 634 -69.67 20.95 22.69
C SER A 634 -69.48 20.02 21.48
N ILE A 635 -70.44 20.06 20.54
CA ILE A 635 -70.35 19.37 19.25
C ILE A 635 -69.11 19.82 18.47
N ASP A 636 -68.79 21.11 18.49
CA ASP A 636 -67.65 21.66 17.75
C ASP A 636 -66.31 21.19 18.30
N GLU A 637 -66.19 21.08 19.63
CA GLU A 637 -65.00 20.52 20.29
C GLU A 637 -64.81 19.04 19.96
N ILE A 638 -65.90 18.25 20.00
CA ILE A 638 -65.85 16.82 19.67
C ILE A 638 -65.47 16.63 18.19
N ASN A 639 -66.01 17.44 17.28
CA ASN A 639 -65.65 17.41 15.86
C ASN A 639 -64.19 17.82 15.61
N ALA A 640 -63.70 18.85 16.30
CA ALA A 640 -62.30 19.27 16.23
C ALA A 640 -61.34 18.17 16.72
N LYS A 641 -61.69 17.48 17.82
CA LYS A 641 -60.96 16.31 18.33
C LYS A 641 -60.99 15.14 17.34
N LEU A 642 -62.14 14.83 16.75
CA LEU A 642 -62.26 13.79 15.71
C LEU A 642 -61.43 14.12 14.46
N SER A 643 -61.40 15.39 14.04
CA SER A 643 -60.54 15.84 12.94
C SER A 643 -59.06 15.70 13.30
N SER A 644 -58.69 16.05 14.53
CA SER A 644 -57.32 15.88 15.04
C SER A 644 -56.90 14.41 15.08
N LEU A 645 -57.78 13.51 15.54
CA LEU A 645 -57.54 12.06 15.50
C LEU A 645 -57.48 11.48 14.08
N LYS A 646 -58.21 12.08 13.12
CA LYS A 646 -58.12 11.68 11.71
C LYS A 646 -56.75 12.07 11.12
N VAL A 647 -56.26 13.27 11.44
CA VAL A 647 -54.90 13.69 11.07
C VAL A 647 -53.85 12.78 11.73
N LEU A 648 -54.03 12.47 13.02
CA LEU A 648 -53.15 11.55 13.75
C LEU A 648 -53.12 10.17 13.10
N SER A 649 -54.29 9.58 12.82
CA SER A 649 -54.41 8.26 12.17
C SER A 649 -53.72 8.23 10.80
N ASN A 650 -53.90 9.25 9.97
CA ASN A 650 -53.20 9.35 8.69
C ASN A 650 -51.68 9.42 8.85
N SER A 651 -51.18 10.12 9.89
CA SER A 651 -49.75 10.16 10.19
C SER A 651 -49.20 8.81 10.69
N MET A 652 -50.03 7.97 11.32
CA MET A 652 -49.63 6.64 11.78
C MET A 652 -49.30 5.68 10.63
N GLU A 653 -49.89 5.86 9.45
CA GLU A 653 -49.55 5.05 8.26
C GLU A 653 -48.10 5.30 7.81
N GLN A 654 -47.62 6.55 7.91
CA GLN A 654 -46.22 6.89 7.67
C GLN A 654 -45.31 6.36 8.78
N ALA A 655 -45.75 6.44 10.04
CA ALA A 655 -45.02 5.88 11.18
C ALA A 655 -44.85 4.35 11.06
N GLN A 656 -45.86 3.64 10.54
CA GLN A 656 -45.78 2.19 10.31
C GLN A 656 -44.67 1.82 9.31
N ASN A 657 -44.50 2.62 8.25
CA ASN A 657 -43.39 2.42 7.31
C ASN A 657 -42.02 2.67 7.95
N LYS A 658 -41.91 3.70 8.81
CA LYS A 658 -40.69 3.96 9.59
C LYS A 658 -40.36 2.80 10.52
N ILE A 659 -41.34 2.29 11.27
CA ILE A 659 -41.16 1.15 12.18
C ILE A 659 -40.74 -0.10 11.40
N ARG A 660 -41.38 -0.40 10.27
CA ARG A 660 -40.97 -1.53 9.42
C ARG A 660 -39.50 -1.40 8.98
N TYR A 661 -39.10 -0.22 8.52
CA TYR A 661 -37.72 0.02 8.12
C TYR A 661 -36.74 -0.11 9.32
N THR A 662 -37.11 0.38 10.50
CA THR A 662 -36.34 0.18 11.74
C THR A 662 -36.20 -1.30 12.07
N MET A 663 -37.23 -2.13 11.88
CA MET A 663 -37.14 -3.59 12.09
C MET A 663 -36.21 -4.25 11.07
N GLU A 664 -36.30 -3.87 9.79
CA GLU A 664 -35.39 -4.37 8.75
C GLU A 664 -33.91 -4.02 9.07
N LEU A 665 -33.64 -2.81 9.56
CA LEU A 665 -32.32 -2.42 10.04
C LEU A 665 -31.91 -3.21 11.29
N THR A 666 -32.84 -3.46 12.21
CA THR A 666 -32.60 -4.23 13.44
C THR A 666 -32.18 -5.67 13.11
N GLU A 667 -32.81 -6.32 12.13
CA GLU A 667 -32.40 -7.67 11.68
C GLU A 667 -30.97 -7.69 11.13
N LYS A 668 -30.59 -6.67 10.34
CA LYS A 668 -29.21 -6.53 9.84
C LYS A 668 -28.21 -6.33 10.98
N VAL A 669 -28.54 -5.47 11.94
CA VAL A 669 -27.68 -5.20 13.10
C VAL A 669 -27.53 -6.47 13.95
N ILE A 670 -28.61 -7.21 14.21
CA ILE A 670 -28.59 -8.47 14.96
C ILE A 670 -27.67 -9.50 14.28
N ALA A 671 -27.73 -9.63 12.95
CA ALA A 671 -26.87 -10.56 12.21
C ALA A 671 -25.35 -10.29 12.42
N ASN A 672 -24.99 -9.05 12.75
CA ASN A 672 -23.61 -8.57 12.90
C ASN A 672 -23.29 -8.13 14.34
N THR A 673 -23.99 -8.67 15.34
CA THR A 673 -23.84 -8.32 16.76
C THR A 673 -23.62 -9.57 17.60
N ASP A 674 -22.87 -9.43 18.70
CA ASP A 674 -22.65 -10.51 19.65
C ASP A 674 -23.94 -10.96 20.36
N SER A 675 -23.96 -12.18 20.92
CA SER A 675 -25.16 -12.78 21.53
C SER A 675 -25.81 -11.95 22.62
N ASP A 676 -25.02 -11.27 23.44
CA ASP A 676 -25.56 -10.47 24.55
C ASP A 676 -26.30 -9.22 24.01
N GLY A 677 -25.73 -8.58 22.99
CA GLY A 677 -26.33 -7.44 22.30
C GLY A 677 -27.55 -7.83 21.46
N MET A 678 -27.53 -9.01 20.83
CA MET A 678 -28.65 -9.52 20.03
C MET A 678 -29.94 -9.60 20.85
N SER A 679 -29.89 -10.11 22.08
CA SER A 679 -31.08 -10.20 22.94
C SER A 679 -31.65 -8.84 23.28
N SER A 680 -30.82 -7.89 23.70
CA SER A 680 -31.26 -6.55 24.11
C SER A 680 -31.88 -5.79 22.95
N ILE A 681 -31.19 -5.74 21.80
CA ILE A 681 -31.64 -5.02 20.61
C ILE A 681 -32.96 -5.61 20.09
N LYS A 682 -33.11 -6.93 20.15
CA LYS A 682 -34.34 -7.60 19.74
C LYS A 682 -35.50 -7.30 20.70
N GLU A 683 -35.26 -7.36 22.00
CA GLU A 683 -36.28 -7.03 23.01
C GLU A 683 -36.77 -5.58 22.85
N ASP A 684 -35.85 -4.63 22.69
CA ASP A 684 -36.18 -3.22 22.46
C ASP A 684 -37.01 -3.02 21.18
N ALA A 685 -36.64 -3.71 20.10
CA ALA A 685 -37.37 -3.67 18.84
C ALA A 685 -38.79 -4.27 18.93
N ASP A 686 -38.93 -5.41 19.61
CA ASP A 686 -40.22 -6.06 19.85
C ASP A 686 -41.12 -5.18 20.74
N ASN A 687 -40.55 -4.54 21.77
CA ASN A 687 -41.25 -3.58 22.65
C ASN A 687 -41.75 -2.36 21.87
N LEU A 688 -40.90 -1.75 21.03
CA LEU A 688 -41.28 -0.62 20.18
C LEU A 688 -42.47 -0.97 19.28
N LYS A 689 -42.43 -2.16 18.66
CA LYS A 689 -43.52 -2.63 17.80
C LYS A 689 -44.82 -2.84 18.60
N ALA A 690 -44.72 -3.46 19.78
CA ALA A 690 -45.88 -3.69 20.64
C ALA A 690 -46.50 -2.35 21.10
N ASP A 691 -45.69 -1.38 21.51
CA ASP A 691 -46.14 -0.05 21.93
C ASP A 691 -46.89 0.69 20.81
N PHE A 692 -46.40 0.58 19.57
CA PHE A 692 -47.08 1.15 18.41
C PHE A 692 -48.42 0.46 18.11
N GLU A 693 -48.49 -0.87 18.19
CA GLU A 693 -49.74 -1.61 17.99
C GLU A 693 -50.78 -1.27 19.06
N VAL A 694 -50.37 -1.04 20.31
CA VAL A 694 -51.24 -0.56 21.39
C VAL A 694 -51.76 0.85 21.07
N LEU A 695 -50.87 1.78 20.68
CA LEU A 695 -51.25 3.13 20.29
C LEU A 695 -52.30 3.15 19.16
N LEU A 696 -52.14 2.32 18.12
CA LEU A 696 -53.12 2.20 17.04
C LEU A 696 -54.50 1.77 17.54
N LYS A 697 -54.55 0.82 18.47
CA LYS A 697 -55.79 0.37 19.11
C LYS A 697 -56.44 1.48 19.93
N ASP A 698 -55.64 2.22 20.70
CA ASP A 698 -56.13 3.30 21.56
C ASP A 698 -56.65 4.49 20.75
N ILE A 699 -56.00 4.84 19.62
CA ILE A 699 -56.51 5.84 18.67
C ILE A 699 -57.88 5.41 18.14
N ALA A 700 -58.02 4.17 17.67
CA ALA A 700 -59.28 3.66 17.13
C ALA A 700 -60.39 3.62 18.20
N ALA A 701 -60.06 3.19 19.41
CA ALA A 701 -61.00 3.16 20.53
C ALA A 701 -61.47 4.57 20.92
N THR A 702 -60.56 5.56 20.94
CA THR A 702 -60.89 6.96 21.26
C THR A 702 -61.72 7.60 20.15
N GLN A 703 -61.42 7.32 18.88
CA GLN A 703 -62.25 7.75 17.75
C GLN A 703 -63.69 7.22 17.87
N LEU A 704 -63.85 5.94 18.21
CA LEU A 704 -65.16 5.33 18.41
C LEU A 704 -65.92 5.99 19.59
N LYS A 705 -65.27 6.13 20.75
CA LYS A 705 -65.86 6.79 21.93
C LYS A 705 -66.31 8.22 21.62
N LEU A 706 -65.50 9.00 20.90
CA LEU A 706 -65.87 10.36 20.52
C LEU A 706 -67.00 10.40 19.49
N ALA A 707 -67.03 9.46 18.54
CA ALA A 707 -68.13 9.35 17.57
C ALA A 707 -69.46 8.97 18.25
N GLU A 708 -69.44 8.05 19.21
CA GLU A 708 -70.59 7.71 20.05
C GLU A 708 -71.06 8.92 20.86
N ARG A 709 -70.12 9.64 21.51
CA ARG A 709 -70.44 10.86 22.26
C ARG A 709 -71.02 11.96 21.35
N LEU A 710 -70.49 12.13 20.13
CA LEU A 710 -71.02 13.07 19.15
C LEU A 710 -72.46 12.74 18.77
N ALA A 711 -72.78 11.47 18.55
CA ALA A 711 -74.13 11.03 18.24
C ALA A 711 -75.11 11.30 19.40
N LEU A 712 -74.69 11.01 20.64
CA LEU A 712 -75.49 11.27 21.84
C LEU A 712 -75.77 12.77 22.05
N VAL A 713 -74.73 13.60 22.00
CA VAL A 713 -74.86 15.07 22.15
C VAL A 713 -75.67 15.65 20.98
N GLY A 714 -75.49 15.12 19.76
CA GLY A 714 -76.25 15.52 18.58
C GLY A 714 -77.75 15.24 18.71
N GLU A 715 -78.13 14.04 19.15
CA GLU A 715 -79.53 13.66 19.36
C GLU A 715 -80.16 14.44 20.52
N PHE A 716 -79.40 14.70 21.58
CA PHE A 716 -79.82 15.56 22.69
C PHE A 716 -80.11 16.98 22.22
N ASN A 717 -79.17 17.62 21.51
CA ASN A 717 -79.35 18.97 20.98
C ASN A 717 -80.52 19.05 19.97
N LYS A 718 -80.74 18.01 19.18
CA LYS A 718 -81.91 17.90 18.29
C LYS A 718 -83.21 17.85 19.08
N THR A 719 -83.28 17.04 20.14
CA THR A 719 -84.43 16.99 21.06
C THR A 719 -84.70 18.36 21.69
N LEU A 720 -83.65 19.04 22.20
CA LEU A 720 -83.78 20.36 22.81
C LEU A 720 -84.31 21.38 21.80
N ARG A 721 -83.79 21.40 20.57
CA ARG A 721 -84.30 22.28 19.51
C ARG A 721 -85.76 21.99 19.16
N GLN A 722 -86.14 20.72 19.03
CA GLN A 722 -87.52 20.34 18.75
C GLN A 722 -88.46 20.79 19.88
N PHE A 723 -88.05 20.59 21.14
CA PHE A 723 -88.81 21.05 22.30
C PHE A 723 -88.94 22.57 22.35
N LYS A 724 -87.87 23.30 22.00
CA LYS A 724 -87.89 24.77 21.92
C LYS A 724 -88.84 25.29 20.83
N VAL A 725 -88.78 24.73 19.62
CA VAL A 725 -89.69 25.10 18.52
C VAL A 725 -91.14 24.82 18.91
N TRP A 726 -91.41 23.65 19.50
CA TRP A 726 -92.75 23.33 19.99
C TRP A 726 -93.22 24.29 21.10
N LEU A 727 -92.34 24.73 22.01
CA LEU A 727 -92.69 25.75 23.00
C LEU A 727 -93.06 27.09 22.36
N GLU A 728 -92.37 27.51 21.30
CA GLU A 728 -92.70 28.73 20.55
C GLU A 728 -94.06 28.60 19.84
N GLU A 729 -94.39 27.42 19.31
CA GLU A 729 -95.72 27.12 18.74
C GLU A 729 -96.82 27.21 19.80
N ILE A 730 -96.63 26.59 20.97
CA ILE A 730 -97.58 26.66 22.10
C ILE A 730 -97.72 28.09 22.63
N GLU A 731 -96.63 28.84 22.73
CA GLU A 731 -96.65 30.25 23.12
C GLU A 731 -97.56 31.06 22.18
N SER A 732 -97.40 30.86 20.87
CA SER A 732 -98.23 31.50 19.84
C SER A 732 -99.71 31.08 19.96
N GLU A 733 -100.00 29.80 20.22
CA GLU A 733 -101.38 29.32 20.41
C GLU A 733 -102.04 29.90 21.67
N ILE A 734 -101.30 30.00 22.78
CA ILE A 734 -101.75 30.61 24.04
C ILE A 734 -102.03 32.11 23.84
N GLU A 735 -101.14 32.83 23.16
CA GLU A 735 -101.33 34.25 22.84
C GLU A 735 -102.52 34.49 21.92
N ALA A 736 -102.68 33.68 20.88
CA ALA A 736 -103.80 33.80 19.94
C ALA A 736 -105.14 33.52 20.63
N THR A 737 -105.16 32.56 21.56
CA THR A 737 -106.35 32.18 22.31
C THR A 737 -106.69 33.23 23.39
N GLY A 738 -105.69 33.84 24.03
CA GLY A 738 -105.88 34.84 25.08
C GLY A 738 -106.37 36.21 24.60
N LYS A 739 -106.21 36.54 23.30
CA LYS A 739 -106.63 37.83 22.71
C LYS A 739 -108.12 37.86 22.27
N GLN A 740 -108.90 36.80 22.51
CA GLN A 740 -110.30 36.74 22.10
C GLN A 740 -111.22 37.41 23.14
N GLU A 741 -111.98 38.45 22.74
CA GLU A 741 -113.07 39.01 23.56
C GLU A 741 -114.24 38.02 23.62
N LEU A 742 -114.70 37.69 24.83
CA LEU A 742 -115.63 36.59 25.08
C LEU A 742 -117.01 37.12 25.53
N ASN A 743 -117.92 37.31 24.59
CA ASN A 743 -119.25 37.91 24.84
C ASN A 743 -120.39 36.87 24.80
N SER A 744 -120.17 35.68 24.23
CA SER A 744 -121.15 34.59 24.15
C SER A 744 -120.70 33.30 24.85
N LEU A 745 -121.66 32.54 25.41
CA LEU A 745 -121.41 31.22 26.03
C LEU A 745 -120.74 30.22 25.07
N ILE A 746 -121.05 30.32 23.77
CA ILE A 746 -120.47 29.47 22.72
C ILE A 746 -118.98 29.79 22.53
N GLU A 747 -118.63 31.08 22.59
CA GLU A 747 -117.24 31.55 22.46
C GLU A 747 -116.41 31.15 23.68
N LYS A 748 -116.96 31.27 24.90
CA LYS A 748 -116.30 30.79 26.13
C LYS A 748 -116.03 29.28 26.08
N LYS A 749 -117.00 28.47 25.63
CA LYS A 749 -116.82 27.02 25.43
C LYS A 749 -115.79 26.69 24.36
N SER A 750 -115.75 27.46 23.27
CA SER A 750 -114.75 27.28 22.21
C SER A 750 -113.33 27.57 22.69
N VAL A 751 -113.15 28.62 23.49
CA VAL A 751 -111.85 28.97 24.09
C VAL A 751 -111.43 27.97 25.18
N LEU A 752 -112.37 27.46 25.98
CA LEU A 752 -112.13 26.37 26.93
C LEU A 752 -111.62 25.10 26.21
N GLU A 753 -112.24 24.73 25.09
CA GLU A 753 -111.82 23.55 24.32
C GLU A 753 -110.41 23.73 23.71
N LYS A 754 -110.07 24.95 23.27
CA LYS A 754 -108.72 25.29 22.80
C LYS A 754 -107.69 25.16 23.93
N TYR A 755 -107.92 25.78 25.10
CA TYR A 755 -107.02 25.64 26.25
C TYR A 755 -106.95 24.19 26.78
N SER A 756 -108.04 23.43 26.72
CA SER A 756 -108.08 21.99 27.04
C SER A 756 -107.22 21.16 26.07
N THR A 757 -107.22 21.52 24.78
CA THR A 757 -106.39 20.89 23.75
C THR A 757 -104.91 21.20 23.98
N ILE A 758 -104.56 22.47 24.23
CA ILE A 758 -103.21 22.91 24.60
C ILE A 758 -102.73 22.19 25.87
N LEU A 759 -103.58 22.07 26.89
CA LEU A 759 -103.24 21.38 28.14
C LEU A 759 -102.96 19.88 27.93
N LYS A 760 -103.71 19.20 27.06
CA LYS A 760 -103.44 17.80 26.69
C LYS A 760 -102.10 17.67 25.96
N ASP A 761 -101.77 18.61 25.08
CA ASP A 761 -100.49 18.58 24.35
C ASP A 761 -99.29 18.87 25.28
N LEU A 762 -99.43 19.85 26.19
CA LEU A 762 -98.45 20.13 27.25
C LEU A 762 -98.22 18.90 28.15
N GLN A 763 -99.26 18.14 28.47
CA GLN A 763 -99.16 16.88 29.22
C GLN A 763 -98.47 15.77 28.42
N ALA A 764 -98.72 15.68 27.10
CA ALA A 764 -98.04 14.71 26.24
C ALA A 764 -96.51 14.94 26.20
N HIS A 765 -96.08 16.20 26.28
CA HIS A 765 -94.67 16.61 26.25
C HIS A 765 -93.97 16.59 27.63
N GLU A 766 -94.67 16.20 28.71
CA GLU A 766 -94.12 16.10 30.07
C GLU A 766 -92.92 15.14 30.15
N THR A 767 -92.95 14.06 29.36
CA THR A 767 -91.86 13.07 29.31
C THR A 767 -90.58 13.66 28.71
N THR A 768 -90.70 14.48 27.66
CA THR A 768 -89.57 15.20 27.05
C THR A 768 -89.01 16.25 28.01
N ALA A 769 -89.86 17.00 28.70
CA ALA A 769 -89.44 17.98 29.71
C ALA A 769 -88.69 17.31 30.88
N LYS A 770 -89.18 16.15 31.37
CA LYS A 770 -88.50 15.37 32.41
C LYS A 770 -87.14 14.84 31.96
N ARG A 771 -87.04 14.36 30.72
CA ARG A 771 -85.77 13.92 30.12
C ARG A 771 -84.76 15.06 30.04
N LEU A 772 -85.16 16.20 29.46
CA LEU A 772 -84.31 17.40 29.39
C LEU A 772 -83.86 17.87 30.78
N LYS A 773 -84.73 17.78 31.79
CA LYS A 773 -84.43 18.12 33.19
C LYS A 773 -83.43 17.16 33.85
N GLY A 774 -83.49 15.86 33.53
CA GLY A 774 -82.56 14.85 34.05
C GLY A 774 -81.14 15.07 33.54
N ASP A 775 -81.01 15.45 32.27
CA ASP A 775 -79.73 15.52 31.56
C ASP A 775 -79.07 16.93 31.63
N VAL A 776 -79.66 17.88 32.36
CA VAL A 776 -79.17 19.28 32.50
C VAL A 776 -77.69 19.35 32.89
N ASN A 777 -77.25 18.46 33.77
CA ASN A 777 -75.88 18.46 34.28
C ASN A 777 -74.89 17.77 33.33
N GLU A 778 -75.37 16.93 32.41
CA GLU A 778 -74.54 16.21 31.44
C GLU A 778 -74.19 17.06 30.20
N HIS A 779 -74.89 18.20 30.05
CA HIS A 779 -74.73 19.14 28.94
C HIS A 779 -74.57 20.60 29.43
N PRO A 780 -73.41 20.97 30.02
CA PRO A 780 -73.20 22.29 30.64
C PRO A 780 -73.32 23.47 29.67
N THR A 781 -72.99 23.26 28.40
CA THR A 781 -72.96 24.28 27.34
C THR A 781 -74.34 24.82 26.96
N VAL A 782 -75.37 23.99 27.06
CA VAL A 782 -76.76 24.34 26.75
C VAL A 782 -77.63 24.38 28.01
N ARG A 783 -77.00 24.40 29.20
CA ARG A 783 -77.68 24.36 30.49
C ARG A 783 -78.71 25.48 30.64
N ASP A 784 -78.31 26.71 30.34
CA ASP A 784 -79.17 27.88 30.51
C ASP A 784 -80.35 27.85 29.53
N GLU A 785 -80.11 27.40 28.29
CA GLU A 785 -81.17 27.19 27.29
C GLU A 785 -82.19 26.13 27.74
N ILE A 786 -81.73 25.04 28.35
CA ILE A 786 -82.62 24.00 28.91
C ILE A 786 -83.46 24.58 30.05
N MET A 787 -82.83 25.31 30.98
CA MET A 787 -83.54 25.90 32.11
C MET A 787 -84.61 26.90 31.64
N GLU A 788 -84.29 27.75 30.67
CA GLU A 788 -85.25 28.69 30.08
C GLU A 788 -86.45 27.95 29.45
N CYS A 789 -86.19 26.90 28.65
CA CYS A 789 -87.26 26.11 28.04
C CYS A 789 -88.15 25.43 29.11
N LEU A 790 -87.55 24.90 30.18
CA LEU A 790 -88.29 24.27 31.27
C LEU A 790 -89.11 25.29 32.08
N GLU A 791 -88.60 26.50 32.30
CA GLU A 791 -89.36 27.58 32.95
C GLU A 791 -90.56 27.99 32.11
N LYS A 792 -90.37 28.22 30.79
CA LYS A 792 -91.45 28.51 29.84
C LYS A 792 -92.51 27.42 29.82
N TYR A 793 -92.11 26.15 29.73
CA TYR A 793 -93.00 25.00 29.78
C TYR A 793 -93.88 24.99 31.05
N ASN A 794 -93.27 25.16 32.22
CA ASN A 794 -94.00 25.17 33.50
C ASN A 794 -94.97 26.36 33.59
N ASN A 795 -94.58 27.52 33.05
CA ASN A 795 -95.44 28.69 33.00
C ASN A 795 -96.66 28.46 32.10
N PHE A 796 -96.46 27.95 30.88
CA PHE A 796 -97.56 27.62 29.96
C PHE A 796 -98.50 26.55 30.52
N LEU A 797 -97.96 25.57 31.24
CA LEU A 797 -98.76 24.59 31.97
C LEU A 797 -99.65 25.26 33.04
N LEU A 798 -99.09 26.17 33.83
CA LEU A 798 -99.84 26.91 34.85
C LEU A 798 -100.90 27.83 34.26
N ILE A 799 -100.56 28.61 33.23
CA ILE A 799 -101.49 29.50 32.52
C ILE A 799 -102.65 28.68 31.95
N SER A 800 -102.36 27.60 31.22
CA SER A 800 -103.39 26.77 30.59
C SER A 800 -104.29 26.11 31.63
N GLN A 801 -103.74 25.57 32.73
CA GLN A 801 -104.52 25.01 33.84
C GLN A 801 -105.44 26.04 34.49
N ASN A 802 -104.92 27.24 34.79
CA ASN A 802 -105.69 28.32 35.40
C ASN A 802 -106.80 28.81 34.47
N CYS A 803 -106.49 29.04 33.19
CA CYS A 803 -107.47 29.46 32.19
C CYS A 803 -108.56 28.39 31.97
N THR A 804 -108.20 27.10 31.87
CA THR A 804 -109.17 26.00 31.79
C THR A 804 -110.05 25.98 33.04
N SER A 805 -109.50 26.10 34.25
CA SER A 805 -110.28 26.09 35.50
C SER A 805 -111.19 27.31 35.63
N GLN A 806 -110.70 28.51 35.29
CA GLN A 806 -111.47 29.75 35.36
C GLN A 806 -112.61 29.72 34.34
N LEU A 807 -112.34 29.38 33.08
CA LEU A 807 -113.37 29.29 32.04
C LEU A 807 -114.40 28.20 32.35
N THR A 808 -113.98 27.06 32.91
CA THR A 808 -114.92 26.02 33.37
C THR A 808 -115.86 26.57 34.45
N GLY A 809 -115.32 27.28 35.45
CA GLY A 809 -116.12 27.91 36.50
C GLY A 809 -117.08 28.99 35.97
N GLU A 810 -116.60 29.88 35.10
CA GLU A 810 -117.42 30.92 34.48
C GLU A 810 -118.52 30.35 33.58
N ILE A 811 -118.24 29.27 32.84
CA ILE A 811 -119.24 28.56 32.02
C ILE A 811 -120.27 27.88 32.91
N GLU A 812 -119.86 27.22 34.00
CA GLU A 812 -120.78 26.62 34.96
C GLU A 812 -121.71 27.65 35.63
N GLU A 813 -121.18 28.83 35.99
CA GLU A 813 -121.99 29.92 36.56
C GLU A 813 -122.93 30.55 35.53
N LEU A 814 -122.48 30.76 34.28
CA LEU A 814 -123.31 31.27 33.19
C LEU A 814 -124.37 30.27 32.74
N GLU A 815 -124.08 28.97 32.79
CA GLU A 815 -125.08 27.92 32.58
C GLU A 815 -126.12 27.93 33.69
N LYS A 816 -125.72 27.99 34.96
CA LYS A 816 -126.64 28.16 36.10
C LYS A 816 -127.49 29.42 35.95
N PHE A 817 -126.91 30.55 35.53
CA PHE A 817 -127.63 31.79 35.26
C PHE A 817 -128.62 31.63 34.10
N LYS A 818 -128.23 31.02 32.97
CA LYS A 818 -129.17 30.76 31.85
C LYS A 818 -130.31 29.83 32.26
N THR A 819 -130.04 28.80 33.06
CA THR A 819 -131.08 27.89 33.57
C THR A 819 -132.01 28.62 34.54
N ALA A 820 -131.48 29.45 35.43
CA ALA A 820 -132.26 30.27 36.36
C ALA A 820 -133.06 31.38 35.64
N TYR A 821 -132.50 32.02 34.62
CA TYR A 821 -133.17 32.99 33.76
C TYR A 821 -134.32 32.32 32.99
N ALA A 822 -134.09 31.15 32.38
CA ALA A 822 -135.15 30.38 31.72
C ALA A 822 -136.26 29.94 32.70
N ALA A 823 -135.90 29.57 33.93
CA ALA A 823 -136.87 29.27 34.99
C ALA A 823 -137.66 30.51 35.44
N ALA A 824 -137.01 31.68 35.55
CA ALA A 824 -137.64 32.95 35.88
C ALA A 824 -138.55 33.46 34.75
N GLU A 825 -138.16 33.29 33.49
CA GLU A 825 -138.95 33.64 32.32
C GLU A 825 -140.21 32.76 32.21
N SER A 826 -140.09 31.46 32.53
CA SER A 826 -141.24 30.56 32.68
C SER A 826 -142.17 31.00 33.81
N TRP A 827 -141.62 31.35 34.98
CA TRP A 827 -142.42 31.86 36.11
C TRP A 827 -143.14 33.17 35.78
N LEU A 828 -142.47 34.10 35.09
CA LEU A 828 -143.07 35.37 34.65
C LEU A 828 -144.21 35.15 33.66
N ARG A 829 -144.07 34.15 32.77
CA ARG A 829 -145.11 33.72 31.83
C ARG A 829 -146.33 33.14 32.57
N ASP A 830 -146.10 32.30 33.58
CA ASP A 830 -147.15 31.69 34.40
C ASP A 830 -147.86 32.71 35.32
N THR A 831 -147.12 33.69 35.82
CA THR A 831 -147.66 34.78 36.68
C THR A 831 -148.48 35.77 35.86
N LYS A 832 -148.07 36.06 34.61
CA LYS A 832 -148.84 36.87 33.65
C LYS A 832 -150.14 36.20 33.22
N LEU A 833 -150.16 34.87 33.15
CA LEU A 833 -151.38 34.08 32.92
C LEU A 833 -152.33 34.10 34.13
N SER A 834 -151.79 34.14 35.36
CA SER A 834 -152.59 34.21 36.60
C SER A 834 -153.19 35.60 36.86
N LEU A 835 -152.54 36.69 36.43
CA LEU A 835 -153.04 38.08 36.54
C LEU A 835 -154.21 38.40 35.59
N HIS A 836 -154.44 37.59 34.55
CA HIS A 836 -155.58 37.79 33.63
C HIS A 836 -156.92 37.28 34.19
N ASN A 837 -156.93 36.49 35.27
CA ASN A 837 -158.11 35.77 35.73
C ASN A 837 -158.90 36.41 36.89
N ILE A 838 -158.56 37.62 37.37
CA ILE A 838 -159.24 38.25 38.53
C ILE A 838 -159.45 39.77 38.31
N GLY A 839 -160.65 40.17 37.83
CA GLY A 839 -161.23 41.52 38.06
C GLY A 839 -161.70 42.33 36.84
N LEU A 840 -163.01 42.52 36.70
CA LEU A 840 -163.73 43.38 35.73
C LEU A 840 -164.57 44.46 36.47
N GLN A 841 -164.69 45.66 35.88
CA GLN A 841 -165.52 46.87 36.19
C GLN A 841 -164.90 47.99 37.06
N ALA A 842 -164.51 49.11 36.41
CA ALA A 842 -165.14 50.44 36.49
C ALA A 842 -164.27 51.55 35.85
N ASP A 843 -164.93 52.46 35.12
CA ASP A 843 -164.38 53.53 34.29
C ASP A 843 -163.90 54.80 35.04
N SER A 844 -162.97 55.49 34.38
CA SER A 844 -162.77 56.96 34.28
C SER A 844 -161.74 57.72 35.16
N THR A 845 -160.72 58.25 34.44
CA THR A 845 -159.89 59.47 34.64
C THR A 845 -158.79 59.50 35.71
N ALA A 846 -157.56 60.03 35.51
CA ALA A 846 -156.80 60.53 34.36
C ALA A 846 -155.33 60.81 34.80
N ALA A 847 -154.38 60.66 33.86
CA ALA A 847 -153.10 61.38 33.65
C ALA A 847 -151.95 61.37 34.69
N ILE A 848 -150.77 60.92 34.20
CA ILE A 848 -149.39 61.48 34.23
C ILE A 848 -148.46 60.30 33.82
N GLU A 849 -148.01 60.18 32.56
CA GLU A 849 -146.71 60.69 32.01
C GLU A 849 -145.50 60.22 32.83
N GLU A 850 -144.34 59.77 32.34
CA GLU A 850 -143.71 59.68 31.02
C GLU A 850 -142.39 58.89 31.22
N ASN A 851 -141.85 58.31 30.15
CA ASN A 851 -140.42 58.13 29.81
C ASN A 851 -139.42 57.52 30.82
N PHE A 852 -138.70 56.48 30.39
CA PHE A 852 -137.29 56.57 29.95
C PHE A 852 -136.76 55.16 29.57
N LEU A 853 -136.53 54.96 28.26
CA LEU A 853 -135.34 54.25 27.75
C LEU A 853 -134.09 55.04 28.21
N PRO A 854 -132.85 54.48 28.35
CA PRO A 854 -132.22 53.76 27.25
C PRO A 854 -131.13 52.72 27.58
N SER A 855 -130.64 52.14 26.47
CA SER A 855 -129.26 51.75 26.14
C SER A 855 -128.67 50.40 26.59
N VAL A 856 -128.30 49.68 25.54
CA VAL A 856 -127.34 48.58 25.41
C VAL A 856 -125.91 49.09 25.65
N ASN A 857 -125.10 48.34 26.42
CA ASN A 857 -123.79 47.78 26.03
C ASN A 857 -123.32 46.81 27.11
#